data_AF-A0A917QHI8-F1
#
_entry.id   AF-A0A917QHI8-F1
#
_cell.length_a   1.000
_cell.length_b   1.000
_cell.length_c   1.000
_cell.angle_alpha   90.00
_cell.angle_beta   90.00
_cell.angle_gamma   90.00
#
_symmetry.space_group_name_H-M   'P 1'
#
loop_
_entity.id
_entity.type
_entity.pdbx_description
1 polymer ?
#
loop_
_entity_poly.entity_id
_entity_poly.type
_entity_poly.pdbx_seq_one_letter_code
_entity_poly.pdbx_strand_id
1 'polypeptide(L)'
;MNEQQRRALARVEFSTALGPDAIWRPQTHHVEELHREAAADIARVFALAVDRPDVSPTGIVLNGDPGVGKTHLLGWVRQYVQDHGGFFFMPKLIDGDSFWDGAVHGVMNRLLGADGGQLRRLLIALADLAGCDPDLTARVAGPMQPTRVDLDRFLNALAEVDPELVFACRDTLRALVLFRAIDTRDVGDSFLILREPLEQETVTAWGFRSGNRNAQLIFHDLIRLFGAAGPVVIAVDQIDDVMAQARKNGSIAHHMNSLMRLREETVRTIVIAACIPTTWQYLKEQSVASAADRFAELFLATALPGAQVAAAVVAGHLAAQYGEVDFEPPYPTWPIAPEAFNASALKYYTPRRLLQLVTQHVRRILAQGEVEELRDFASLTATNAAPGPVVPALDPTAFDEQFAKLRSVADIESPLDPAREDELMVGLLNAALQCFVLEQGRDDLKIDDATSTGRAVHARLRRTIDPVLEDQQHWSFRAIAHRHHLAVQARIRSAVIESGIEEPNGNRHLTVLRNVAFSNGPKTVAMLDDLRANSGETLPITSDDLRTFAALEGMLVDPPSRFDDWLALRKPAGSSQLFRRVFADLPAVETGIGDVVADAVPAPTPVVPPPTNGSAATGVDEATARDGAAEPARSDSDAPSLVLGRALADNRELSVPLELLRKHLVLFASSGSGKTVFLRRLVEEVALHGVSSIVIDINNDLSRLGDAWTSAPVGWRAGDAEAAQRYLADTDVVVWTPRRQAGRPLVLSSLPDFRAVRDDSDELRTAVEVTAADLLARSGISGRKIPQARAVLIETLTHFARGAAHDLRSLVALLTDLPDGVSKVRNAASLASEMADGLTVSMINDPLFGGEGEPLDPGELLRPAEGKKARVSVISCIGLPDAIQRATFVSQLQIALFTHFKTNPADRPLGALLVLDEAQTFAPSGKTTPATASSLLLASQARKYGLGIAYATQAPKGLDNKVSGNAGIQFYGKLGTAVQIQAAKLIASSWGGNLDDVGKLSTGQFYVGREGKTFQKVLTPLCLSYHPASPPTESEVLERARRGREPVSDSLPRQ
;
A
#
# COMPACT_ATOMS: atom_id res chain seq x y z
N MET A 1 2.82 15.52 38.41
CA MET A 1 2.91 14.05 38.26
C MET A 1 4.07 13.54 39.11
N ASN A 2 3.91 12.47 39.90
CA ASN A 2 5.03 11.87 40.63
C ASN A 2 5.84 10.92 39.73
N GLU A 3 7.06 10.56 40.12
CA GLU A 3 7.97 9.73 39.30
C GLU A 3 7.39 8.34 39.01
N GLN A 4 6.66 7.75 39.97
CA GLN A 4 6.02 6.44 39.81
C GLN A 4 4.88 6.48 38.77
N GLN A 5 4.05 7.53 38.80
CA GLN A 5 2.99 7.79 37.82
C GLN A 5 3.57 8.04 36.43
N ARG A 6 4.67 8.80 36.35
CA ARG A 6 5.36 9.06 35.08
C ARG A 6 5.87 7.76 34.47
N ARG A 7 6.53 6.91 35.27
CA ARG A 7 7.01 5.59 34.82
C ARG A 7 5.85 4.68 34.36
N ALA A 8 4.76 4.65 35.11
CA ALA A 8 3.58 3.86 34.76
C ALA A 8 2.94 4.33 33.44
N LEU A 9 2.71 5.64 33.28
CA LEU A 9 2.13 6.21 32.06
C LEU A 9 3.07 6.12 30.85
N ALA A 10 4.37 6.23 31.05
CA ALA A 10 5.37 6.08 29.98
C ALA A 10 5.37 4.66 29.38
N ARG A 11 4.90 3.64 30.12
CA ARG A 11 4.74 2.28 29.61
C ARG A 11 3.41 2.02 28.88
N VAL A 12 2.48 2.98 28.88
CA VAL A 12 1.19 2.78 28.22
C VAL A 12 1.33 2.94 26.71
N GLU A 13 1.58 1.81 26.04
CA GLU A 13 1.56 1.71 24.59
C GLU A 13 0.61 0.60 24.15
N PHE A 14 -0.42 0.95 23.37
CA PHE A 14 -1.26 -0.07 22.74
C PHE A 14 -0.77 -0.32 21.31
N SER A 15 -0.56 -1.59 20.96
CA SER A 15 -0.29 -1.96 19.58
C SER A 15 -1.53 -1.69 18.73
N THR A 16 -1.50 -0.58 17.99
CA THR A 16 -2.60 -0.15 17.09
C THR A 16 -2.83 -1.08 15.90
N ALA A 17 -1.89 -2.01 15.63
CA ALA A 17 -2.00 -3.08 14.63
C ALA A 17 -1.40 -4.37 15.22
N LEU A 18 -2.26 -5.19 15.84
CA LEU A 18 -1.88 -6.55 16.23
C LEU A 18 -1.64 -7.34 14.94
N GLY A 19 -0.41 -7.80 14.73
CA GLY A 19 -0.12 -8.77 13.68
C GLY A 19 -0.56 -10.18 14.09
N PRO A 20 -0.52 -11.18 13.18
CA PRO A 20 -0.86 -12.57 13.47
C PRO A 20 -0.11 -13.12 14.67
N ASP A 21 1.13 -12.65 14.84
CA ASP A 21 2.01 -13.13 15.88
C ASP A 21 1.57 -12.70 17.30
N ALA A 22 0.68 -11.72 17.43
CA ALA A 22 0.10 -11.31 18.71
C ALA A 22 -0.85 -12.36 19.32
N ILE A 23 -1.39 -13.28 18.51
CA ILE A 23 -2.26 -14.40 18.95
C ILE A 23 -1.51 -15.32 19.91
N TRP A 24 -0.19 -15.42 19.75
CA TRP A 24 0.66 -16.31 20.55
C TRP A 24 1.07 -15.73 21.90
N ARG A 25 0.82 -14.43 22.12
CA ARG A 25 1.05 -13.83 23.44
C ARG A 25 0.06 -14.41 24.46
N PRO A 26 0.47 -14.61 25.72
CA PRO A 26 -0.48 -14.86 26.79
C PRO A 26 -1.50 -13.72 26.82
N GLN A 27 -2.78 -14.02 26.68
CA GLN A 27 -3.79 -13.00 26.95
C GLN A 27 -3.80 -12.77 28.45
N THR A 28 -3.40 -11.57 28.84
CA THR A 28 -3.51 -11.09 30.22
C THR A 28 -4.95 -10.76 30.59
N HIS A 29 -5.80 -10.49 29.59
CA HIS A 29 -7.20 -10.17 29.76
C HIS A 29 -8.06 -10.48 28.52
N HIS A 30 -9.26 -11.02 28.75
CA HIS A 30 -10.29 -11.25 27.74
C HIS A 30 -11.64 -10.70 28.24
N VAL A 31 -12.32 -9.91 27.39
CA VAL A 31 -13.67 -9.38 27.68
C VAL A 31 -14.68 -10.23 26.91
N GLU A 32 -15.23 -11.24 27.58
CA GLU A 32 -16.15 -12.20 26.96
C GLU A 32 -17.37 -11.51 26.33
N GLU A 33 -17.88 -10.45 26.97
CA GLU A 33 -19.00 -9.63 26.49
C GLU A 33 -18.80 -9.04 25.08
N LEU A 34 -17.55 -8.84 24.65
CA LEU A 34 -17.26 -8.19 23.37
C LEU A 34 -17.68 -9.05 22.18
N HIS A 35 -17.49 -10.37 22.28
CA HIS A 35 -17.74 -11.35 21.23
C HIS A 35 -18.45 -12.61 21.75
N ARG A 36 -19.31 -12.45 22.78
CA ARG A 36 -19.92 -13.56 23.53
C ARG A 36 -20.56 -14.63 22.64
N GLU A 37 -21.37 -14.22 21.66
CA GLU A 37 -22.04 -15.18 20.76
C GLU A 37 -21.03 -15.96 19.91
N ALA A 38 -20.03 -15.28 19.35
CA ALA A 38 -19.00 -15.93 18.55
C ALA A 38 -18.12 -16.87 19.39
N ALA A 39 -17.73 -16.45 20.59
CA ALA A 39 -16.96 -17.28 21.53
C ALA A 39 -17.75 -18.55 21.93
N ALA A 40 -19.04 -18.41 22.26
CA ALA A 40 -19.91 -19.53 22.60
C ALA A 40 -20.08 -20.52 21.44
N ASP A 41 -20.23 -20.03 20.21
CA ASP A 41 -20.34 -20.89 19.02
C ASP A 41 -19.04 -21.66 18.73
N ILE A 42 -17.87 -21.00 18.86
CA ILE A 42 -16.57 -21.67 18.69
C ILE A 42 -16.39 -22.74 19.77
N ALA A 43 -16.70 -22.43 21.04
CA ALA A 43 -16.63 -23.38 22.14
C ALA A 43 -17.56 -24.59 21.91
N ARG A 44 -18.77 -24.37 21.39
CA ARG A 44 -19.72 -25.43 21.03
C ARG A 44 -19.19 -26.33 19.90
N VAL A 45 -18.62 -25.74 18.86
CA VAL A 45 -18.01 -26.49 17.74
C VAL A 45 -16.80 -27.30 18.22
N PHE A 46 -15.99 -26.74 19.12
CA PHE A 46 -14.88 -27.45 19.75
C PHE A 46 -15.34 -28.63 20.60
N ALA A 47 -16.34 -28.44 21.46
CA ALA A 47 -16.92 -29.52 22.26
C ALA A 47 -17.45 -30.66 21.38
N LEU A 48 -18.09 -30.34 20.25
CA LEU A 48 -18.54 -31.35 19.30
C LEU A 48 -17.38 -32.18 18.72
N ALA A 49 -16.23 -31.56 18.45
CA ALA A 49 -15.03 -32.25 17.96
C ALA A 49 -14.34 -33.10 19.04
N VAL A 50 -14.51 -32.75 20.32
CA VAL A 50 -14.12 -33.59 21.45
C VAL A 50 -14.98 -34.86 21.46
N ASP A 51 -16.31 -34.70 21.41
CA ASP A 51 -17.29 -35.78 21.54
C ASP A 51 -17.38 -36.69 20.29
N ARG A 52 -17.06 -36.16 19.11
CA ARG A 52 -17.18 -36.86 17.82
C ARG A 52 -15.85 -36.83 17.04
N PRO A 53 -14.92 -37.75 17.34
CA PRO A 53 -13.61 -37.79 16.67
C PRO A 53 -13.68 -38.08 15.17
N ASP A 54 -14.76 -38.71 14.71
CA ASP A 54 -14.91 -39.17 13.31
C ASP A 54 -15.49 -38.10 12.36
N VAL A 55 -15.85 -36.92 12.89
CA VAL A 55 -16.54 -35.87 12.14
C VAL A 55 -15.67 -34.61 12.06
N SER A 56 -15.38 -34.15 10.85
CA SER A 56 -14.78 -32.82 10.63
C SER A 56 -15.88 -31.74 10.71
N PRO A 57 -15.84 -30.83 11.71
CA PRO A 57 -16.89 -29.83 11.89
C PRO A 57 -16.98 -28.84 10.71
N THR A 58 -18.06 -28.05 10.68
CA THR A 58 -18.19 -26.91 9.77
C THR A 58 -17.10 -25.88 10.09
N GLY A 59 -16.42 -25.37 9.08
CA GLY A 59 -15.44 -24.29 9.27
C GLY A 59 -16.14 -23.02 9.74
N ILE A 60 -15.40 -22.09 10.33
CA ILE A 60 -15.91 -20.84 10.87
C ILE A 60 -15.25 -19.67 10.15
N VAL A 61 -16.02 -18.67 9.77
CA VAL A 61 -15.51 -17.40 9.24
C VAL A 61 -15.82 -16.30 10.23
N LEU A 62 -14.78 -15.67 10.79
CA LEU A 62 -14.87 -14.50 11.64
C LEU A 62 -14.91 -13.26 10.74
N ASN A 63 -16.13 -12.77 10.48
CA ASN A 63 -16.39 -11.69 9.57
C ASN A 63 -16.60 -10.38 10.33
N GLY A 64 -15.73 -9.38 10.15
CA GLY A 64 -15.89 -8.09 10.82
C GLY A 64 -14.93 -7.02 10.34
N ASP A 65 -15.27 -5.76 10.62
CA ASP A 65 -14.48 -4.60 10.19
C ASP A 65 -13.05 -4.58 10.78
N PRO A 66 -12.12 -3.78 10.22
CA PRO A 66 -10.81 -3.59 10.83
C PRO A 66 -10.90 -3.07 12.27
N GLY A 67 -10.17 -3.70 13.19
CA GLY A 67 -10.08 -3.26 14.59
C GLY A 67 -11.22 -3.66 15.52
N VAL A 68 -12.15 -4.52 15.08
CA VAL A 68 -13.25 -5.04 15.92
C VAL A 68 -12.82 -6.06 16.97
N GLY A 69 -11.65 -6.70 16.81
CA GLY A 69 -11.14 -7.69 17.77
C GLY A 69 -10.84 -9.09 17.20
N LYS A 70 -10.88 -9.30 15.88
CA LYS A 70 -10.62 -10.61 15.23
C LYS A 70 -9.37 -11.34 15.76
N THR A 71 -8.21 -10.68 15.69
CA THR A 71 -6.92 -11.22 16.16
C THR A 71 -6.93 -11.48 17.67
N HIS A 72 -7.62 -10.66 18.47
CA HIS A 72 -7.79 -10.92 19.91
C HIS A 72 -8.67 -12.14 20.17
N LEU A 73 -9.78 -12.30 19.45
CA LEU A 73 -10.62 -13.49 19.55
C LEU A 73 -9.86 -14.77 19.18
N LEU A 74 -9.03 -14.75 18.13
CA LEU A 74 -8.17 -15.88 17.78
C LEU A 74 -7.15 -16.23 18.88
N GLY A 75 -6.60 -15.22 19.57
CA GLY A 75 -5.76 -15.42 20.76
C GLY A 75 -6.49 -16.11 21.90
N TRP A 76 -7.76 -15.76 22.12
CA TRP A 76 -8.61 -16.44 23.10
C TRP A 76 -8.90 -17.89 22.68
N VAL A 77 -9.25 -18.12 21.41
CA VAL A 77 -9.48 -19.48 20.88
C VAL A 77 -8.25 -20.36 21.12
N ARG A 78 -7.04 -19.84 20.84
CA ARG A 78 -5.79 -20.58 21.12
C ARG A 78 -5.71 -21.03 22.57
N GLN A 79 -5.90 -20.11 23.53
CA GLN A 79 -5.83 -20.44 24.96
C GLN A 79 -6.92 -21.44 25.35
N TYR A 80 -8.17 -21.16 24.98
CA TYR A 80 -9.31 -22.02 25.26
C TYR A 80 -9.08 -23.45 24.76
N VAL A 81 -8.64 -23.60 23.50
CA VAL A 81 -8.34 -24.92 22.90
C VAL A 81 -7.23 -25.63 23.67
N GLN A 82 -6.16 -24.93 24.02
CA GLN A 82 -5.02 -25.51 24.71
C GLN A 82 -5.33 -25.91 26.16
N ASP A 83 -6.17 -25.14 26.86
CA ASP A 83 -6.62 -25.42 28.23
C ASP A 83 -7.55 -26.63 28.29
N HIS A 84 -8.28 -26.90 27.20
CA HIS A 84 -9.17 -28.06 27.06
C HIS A 84 -8.53 -29.23 26.32
N GLY A 85 -7.20 -29.29 26.27
CA GLY A 85 -6.45 -30.44 25.74
C GLY A 85 -6.43 -30.59 24.21
N GLY A 86 -6.86 -29.57 23.47
CA GLY A 86 -6.75 -29.52 22.01
C GLY A 86 -5.45 -28.86 21.51
N PHE A 87 -5.30 -28.84 20.19
CA PHE A 87 -4.13 -28.29 19.51
C PHE A 87 -4.52 -27.12 18.61
N PHE A 88 -3.67 -26.10 18.54
CA PHE A 88 -3.92 -24.88 17.78
C PHE A 88 -2.75 -24.56 16.85
N PHE A 89 -3.03 -24.30 15.57
CA PHE A 89 -2.03 -23.97 14.56
C PHE A 89 -2.44 -22.78 13.70
N MET A 90 -1.43 -22.06 13.20
CA MET A 90 -1.61 -20.97 12.23
C MET A 90 -0.71 -21.19 11.02
N PRO A 91 -1.23 -21.77 9.93
CA PRO A 91 -0.48 -21.87 8.69
C PRO A 91 -0.26 -20.48 8.09
N LYS A 92 0.89 -20.26 7.47
CA LYS A 92 1.10 -19.07 6.64
C LYS A 92 0.40 -19.32 5.31
N LEU A 93 -0.46 -18.38 4.90
CA LEU A 93 -1.02 -18.38 3.54
C LEU A 93 0.07 -17.91 2.58
N ILE A 94 0.40 -18.77 1.60
CA ILE A 94 1.36 -18.51 0.54
C ILE A 94 0.70 -18.92 -0.79
N ASP A 95 0.97 -18.17 -1.86
CA ASP A 95 0.37 -18.38 -3.18
C ASP A 95 0.90 -19.69 -3.85
N GLY A 96 0.02 -20.37 -4.59
CA GLY A 96 0.41 -21.45 -5.53
C GLY A 96 0.88 -22.76 -4.87
N ASP A 97 1.92 -23.37 -5.45
CA ASP A 97 2.46 -24.70 -5.07
C ASP A 97 3.16 -24.70 -3.69
N SER A 98 3.42 -23.53 -3.10
CA SER A 98 4.11 -23.34 -1.82
C SER A 98 3.18 -23.31 -0.59
N PHE A 99 1.86 -23.32 -0.77
CA PHE A 99 0.88 -23.29 0.32
C PHE A 99 1.16 -24.34 1.40
N TRP A 100 1.43 -25.58 1.00
CA TRP A 100 1.70 -26.67 1.94
C TRP A 100 3.03 -26.50 2.68
N ASP A 101 4.00 -25.79 2.09
CA ASP A 101 5.26 -25.44 2.74
C ASP A 101 4.99 -24.47 3.90
N GLY A 102 4.19 -23.44 3.64
CA GLY A 102 3.70 -22.51 4.66
C GLY A 102 2.86 -23.19 5.75
N ALA A 103 2.07 -24.20 5.39
CA ALA A 103 1.25 -24.95 6.32
C ALA A 103 2.08 -25.84 7.27
N VAL A 104 3.02 -26.63 6.73
CA VAL A 104 3.96 -27.43 7.54
C VAL A 104 4.80 -26.51 8.42
N HIS A 105 5.35 -25.44 7.86
CA HIS A 105 6.17 -24.48 8.61
C HIS A 105 5.38 -23.84 9.77
N GLY A 106 4.13 -23.42 9.53
CA GLY A 106 3.25 -22.85 10.56
C GLY A 106 2.97 -23.81 11.72
N VAL A 107 2.84 -25.11 11.44
CA VAL A 107 2.75 -26.15 12.49
C VAL A 107 4.09 -26.25 13.23
N MET A 108 5.19 -26.43 12.51
CA MET A 108 6.52 -26.69 13.06
C MET A 108 7.07 -25.54 13.94
N ASN A 109 6.88 -24.28 13.52
CA ASN A 109 7.43 -23.10 14.22
C ASN A 109 6.87 -22.92 15.64
N ARG A 110 5.76 -23.59 15.99
CA ARG A 110 5.07 -23.49 17.30
C ARG A 110 4.90 -24.81 18.04
N LEU A 111 5.67 -25.84 17.65
CA LEU A 111 5.66 -27.14 18.33
C LEU A 111 6.38 -27.13 19.68
N LEU A 112 7.46 -26.36 19.77
CA LEU A 112 8.31 -26.24 20.97
C LEU A 112 7.95 -24.97 21.75
N GLY A 113 7.90 -25.05 23.08
CA GLY A 113 7.60 -23.92 23.98
C GLY A 113 8.13 -24.20 25.40
N ALA A 114 8.02 -23.21 26.30
CA ALA A 114 8.64 -23.24 27.65
C ALA A 114 8.29 -24.50 28.48
N ASP A 115 7.07 -25.04 28.34
CA ASP A 115 6.61 -26.26 29.03
C ASP A 115 6.71 -27.55 28.16
N GLY A 116 7.58 -27.54 27.15
CA GLY A 116 7.67 -28.61 26.13
C GLY A 116 6.69 -28.47 24.96
N GLY A 117 5.84 -27.44 24.98
CA GLY A 117 4.99 -27.04 23.85
C GLY A 117 3.87 -28.02 23.48
N GLN A 118 3.32 -27.85 22.28
CA GLN A 118 2.26 -28.72 21.75
C GLN A 118 2.80 -30.12 21.39
N LEU A 119 4.08 -30.22 21.04
CA LEU A 119 4.72 -31.49 20.70
C LEU A 119 4.84 -32.43 21.91
N ARG A 120 5.24 -31.92 23.08
CA ARG A 120 5.31 -32.75 24.28
C ARG A 120 3.92 -33.30 24.65
N ARG A 121 2.88 -32.47 24.56
CA ARG A 121 1.49 -32.89 24.80
C ARG A 121 1.04 -33.97 23.82
N LEU A 122 1.35 -33.82 22.53
CA LEU A 122 1.09 -34.84 21.51
C LEU A 122 1.76 -36.16 21.87
N LEU A 123 3.06 -36.15 22.17
CA LEU A 123 3.82 -37.37 22.42
C LEU A 123 3.39 -38.07 23.70
N ILE A 124 3.00 -37.32 24.75
CA ILE A 124 2.41 -37.89 25.97
C ILE A 124 1.05 -38.52 25.65
N ALA A 125 0.16 -37.81 24.96
CA ALA A 125 -1.16 -38.33 24.62
C ALA A 125 -1.09 -39.61 23.77
N LEU A 126 -0.17 -39.67 22.80
CA LEU A 126 0.06 -40.87 22.00
C LEU A 126 0.71 -42.00 22.80
N ALA A 127 1.61 -41.70 23.74
CA ALA A 127 2.22 -42.69 24.63
C ALA A 127 1.18 -43.27 25.61
N ASP A 128 0.31 -42.43 26.15
CA ASP A 128 -0.81 -42.84 27.02
C ASP A 128 -1.81 -43.68 26.23
N LEU A 129 -2.14 -43.29 25.00
CA LEU A 129 -3.00 -44.05 24.09
C LEU A 129 -2.42 -45.45 23.79
N ALA A 130 -1.11 -45.53 23.60
CA ALA A 130 -0.38 -46.78 23.36
C ALA A 130 -0.10 -47.60 24.64
N GLY A 131 -0.48 -47.10 25.83
CA GLY A 131 -0.21 -47.77 27.10
C GLY A 131 1.29 -47.93 27.42
N CYS A 132 2.12 -46.97 27.00
CA CYS A 132 3.56 -47.01 27.21
C CYS A 132 3.95 -46.90 28.68
N ASP A 133 5.02 -47.59 29.08
CA ASP A 133 5.57 -47.48 30.43
C ASP A 133 6.19 -46.08 30.67
N PRO A 134 6.27 -45.61 31.94
CA PRO A 134 6.77 -44.27 32.27
C PRO A 134 8.20 -44.00 31.76
N ASP A 135 9.06 -45.02 31.69
CA ASP A 135 10.44 -44.87 31.22
C ASP A 135 10.45 -44.60 29.71
N LEU A 136 9.65 -45.34 28.94
CA LEU A 136 9.49 -45.11 27.50
C LEU A 136 8.86 -43.73 27.23
N THR A 137 7.83 -43.35 27.99
CA THR A 137 7.21 -42.01 27.89
C THR A 137 8.21 -40.90 28.17
N ALA A 138 9.09 -41.06 29.18
CA ALA A 138 10.15 -40.10 29.48
C ALA A 138 11.23 -40.03 28.38
N ARG A 139 11.50 -41.13 27.67
CA ARG A 139 12.42 -41.15 26.51
C ARG A 139 11.85 -40.43 25.30
N VAL A 140 10.57 -40.66 24.97
CA VAL A 140 9.94 -40.08 23.77
C VAL A 140 9.45 -38.65 23.97
N ALA A 141 8.93 -38.30 25.15
CA ALA A 141 8.33 -36.99 25.43
C ALA A 141 9.06 -36.16 26.51
N GLY A 142 9.96 -36.78 27.29
CA GLY A 142 10.71 -36.13 28.36
C GLY A 142 12.05 -35.54 27.92
N PRO A 143 12.91 -35.11 28.86
CA PRO A 143 14.21 -34.52 28.54
C PRO A 143 15.26 -35.56 28.11
N MET A 144 15.01 -36.86 28.29
CA MET A 144 15.97 -37.91 28.00
C MET A 144 16.18 -38.11 26.50
N GLN A 145 17.41 -38.43 26.09
CA GLN A 145 17.70 -38.72 24.69
C GLN A 145 17.03 -40.03 24.23
N PRO A 146 16.33 -40.02 23.08
CA PRO A 146 15.74 -41.22 22.53
C PRO A 146 16.79 -42.07 21.78
N THR A 147 16.63 -43.39 21.83
CA THR A 147 17.38 -44.32 20.97
C THR A 147 16.48 -44.89 19.87
N ARG A 148 17.08 -45.50 18.84
CA ARG A 148 16.31 -46.23 17.83
C ARG A 148 15.42 -47.32 18.44
N VAL A 149 15.90 -48.01 19.47
CA VAL A 149 15.13 -49.06 20.16
C VAL A 149 13.90 -48.46 20.83
N ASP A 150 14.02 -47.29 21.45
CA ASP A 150 12.88 -46.60 22.07
C ASP A 150 11.85 -46.18 21.02
N LEU A 151 12.29 -45.65 19.88
CA LEU A 151 11.39 -45.30 18.77
C LEU A 151 10.65 -46.50 18.22
N ASP A 152 11.36 -47.62 17.99
CA ASP A 152 10.74 -48.84 17.47
C ASP A 152 9.77 -49.45 18.50
N ARG A 153 10.11 -49.44 19.80
CA ARG A 153 9.18 -49.85 20.88
C ARG A 153 7.92 -48.99 20.91
N PHE A 154 8.07 -47.67 20.83
CA PHE A 154 6.95 -46.74 20.85
C PHE A 154 6.03 -46.92 19.63
N LEU A 155 6.60 -47.04 18.43
CA LEU A 155 5.84 -47.26 17.21
C LEU A 155 5.10 -48.60 17.21
N ASN A 156 5.73 -49.66 17.74
CA ASN A 156 5.09 -50.97 17.85
C ASN A 156 3.92 -50.95 18.84
N ALA A 157 4.10 -50.33 20.00
CA ALA A 157 3.02 -50.16 20.98
C ALA A 157 1.84 -49.38 20.41
N LEU A 158 2.11 -48.28 19.68
CA LEU A 158 1.06 -47.51 19.02
C LEU A 158 0.39 -48.28 17.88
N ALA A 159 1.12 -49.13 17.16
CA ALA A 159 0.59 -49.96 16.07
C ALA A 159 -0.36 -51.07 16.56
N GLU A 160 -0.28 -51.49 17.83
CA GLU A 160 -1.24 -52.42 18.44
C GLU A 160 -2.62 -51.77 18.64
N VAL A 161 -2.65 -50.45 18.84
CA VAL A 161 -3.88 -49.68 19.07
C VAL A 161 -4.43 -49.10 17.77
N ASP A 162 -3.58 -48.49 16.96
CA ASP A 162 -3.94 -47.89 15.67
C ASP A 162 -2.91 -48.24 14.57
N PRO A 163 -3.07 -49.40 13.92
CA PRO A 163 -2.15 -49.85 12.87
C PRO A 163 -2.13 -48.92 11.64
N GLU A 164 -3.26 -48.30 11.30
CA GLU A 164 -3.38 -47.44 10.12
C GLU A 164 -2.63 -46.13 10.32
N LEU A 165 -2.76 -45.52 11.50
CA LEU A 165 -2.03 -44.30 11.86
C LEU A 165 -0.52 -44.51 11.78
N VAL A 166 -0.01 -45.61 12.36
CA VAL A 166 1.43 -45.90 12.34
C VAL A 166 1.90 -46.25 10.93
N PHE A 167 1.13 -47.02 10.16
CA PHE A 167 1.49 -47.35 8.78
C PHE A 167 1.72 -46.09 7.93
N ALA A 168 0.82 -45.11 8.06
CA ALA A 168 0.89 -43.84 7.35
C ALA A 168 1.98 -42.91 7.90
N CYS A 169 2.05 -42.73 9.22
CA CYS A 169 2.75 -41.60 9.86
C CYS A 169 4.08 -41.95 10.54
N ARG A 170 4.53 -43.21 10.54
CA ARG A 170 5.71 -43.64 11.35
C ARG A 170 6.98 -42.81 11.16
N ASP A 171 7.28 -42.39 9.93
CA ASP A 171 8.51 -41.66 9.64
C ASP A 171 8.40 -40.22 10.15
N THR A 172 7.21 -39.61 10.00
CA THR A 172 6.88 -38.31 10.57
C THR A 172 6.91 -38.34 12.10
N LEU A 173 6.38 -39.40 12.73
CA LEU A 173 6.43 -39.56 14.19
C LEU A 173 7.88 -39.74 14.71
N ARG A 174 8.73 -40.50 14.00
CA ARG A 174 10.17 -40.57 14.31
C ARG A 174 10.82 -39.19 14.23
N ALA A 175 10.58 -38.48 13.14
CA ALA A 175 11.14 -37.15 12.93
C ALA A 175 10.70 -36.16 14.03
N LEU A 176 9.46 -36.23 14.50
CA LEU A 176 8.96 -35.41 15.61
C LEU A 176 9.66 -35.71 16.94
N VAL A 177 9.87 -36.99 17.28
CA VAL A 177 10.60 -37.36 18.50
C VAL A 177 12.06 -36.89 18.44
N LEU A 178 12.70 -36.99 17.28
CA LEU A 178 14.07 -36.49 17.06
C LEU A 178 14.13 -34.95 17.06
N PHE A 179 13.14 -34.28 16.47
CA PHE A 179 13.04 -32.82 16.45
C PHE A 179 12.95 -32.22 17.87
N ARG A 180 12.30 -32.93 18.80
CA ARG A 180 12.22 -32.55 20.22
C ARG A 180 13.60 -32.57 20.90
N ALA A 181 14.43 -33.57 20.60
CA ALA A 181 15.71 -33.82 21.24
C ALA A 181 16.82 -32.91 20.69
N ILE A 182 17.57 -32.21 21.56
CA ILE A 182 18.57 -31.21 21.14
C ILE A 182 19.62 -31.80 20.19
N ASP A 183 20.20 -32.94 20.54
CA ASP A 183 21.32 -33.56 19.81
C ASP A 183 20.92 -34.14 18.45
N THR A 184 19.65 -34.51 18.29
CA THR A 184 19.13 -35.15 17.06
C THR A 184 18.15 -34.27 16.30
N ARG A 185 18.00 -33.00 16.74
CA ARG A 185 17.06 -32.04 16.17
C ARG A 185 17.26 -31.81 14.68
N ASP A 186 18.52 -31.69 14.25
CA ASP A 186 18.86 -31.46 12.85
C ASP A 186 18.38 -32.61 11.94
N VAL A 187 18.25 -33.83 12.46
CA VAL A 187 17.67 -34.97 11.72
C VAL A 187 16.17 -34.76 11.53
N GLY A 188 15.47 -34.32 12.58
CA GLY A 188 14.06 -33.96 12.50
C GLY A 188 13.80 -32.79 11.54
N ASP A 189 14.61 -31.72 11.62
CA ASP A 189 14.54 -30.56 10.72
C ASP A 189 14.79 -30.96 9.27
N SER A 190 15.76 -31.84 9.02
CA SER A 190 16.06 -32.32 7.66
C SER A 190 14.87 -33.08 7.04
N PHE A 191 14.15 -33.88 7.83
CA PHE A 191 12.97 -34.60 7.34
C PHE A 191 11.74 -33.69 7.19
N LEU A 192 11.44 -32.87 8.20
CA LEU A 192 10.18 -32.11 8.28
C LEU A 192 10.23 -30.80 7.48
N ILE A 193 11.39 -30.15 7.42
CA ILE A 193 11.56 -28.81 6.84
C ILE A 193 12.27 -28.88 5.49
N LEU A 194 13.42 -29.55 5.38
CA LEU A 194 14.13 -29.67 4.09
C LEU A 194 13.43 -30.65 3.15
N ARG A 195 12.90 -31.75 3.70
CA ARG A 195 12.10 -32.75 2.97
C ARG A 195 12.89 -33.33 1.80
N GLU A 196 14.16 -33.56 2.06
CA GLU A 196 15.07 -34.26 1.15
C GLU A 196 15.26 -35.69 1.62
N PRO A 197 15.67 -36.61 0.73
CA PRO A 197 16.08 -37.94 1.14
C PRO A 197 17.17 -37.84 2.22
N LEU A 198 16.89 -38.40 3.40
CA LEU A 198 17.87 -38.49 4.46
C LEU A 198 19.08 -39.32 4.00
N GLU A 199 20.26 -38.98 4.49
CA GLU A 199 21.48 -39.73 4.20
C GLU A 199 21.33 -41.19 4.63
N GLN A 200 21.90 -42.12 3.85
CA GLN A 200 21.72 -43.56 4.07
C GLN A 200 22.18 -44.01 5.47
N GLU A 201 23.19 -43.35 6.02
CA GLU A 201 23.65 -43.55 7.41
C GLU A 201 22.58 -43.15 8.42
N THR A 202 21.96 -41.98 8.26
CA THR A 202 20.85 -41.50 9.10
C THR A 202 19.61 -42.38 8.99
N VAL A 203 19.27 -42.82 7.77
CA VAL A 203 18.17 -43.75 7.51
C VAL A 203 18.38 -45.05 8.28
N THR A 204 19.59 -45.59 8.25
CA THR A 204 19.95 -46.84 8.94
C THR A 204 20.02 -46.64 10.45
N ALA A 205 20.57 -45.51 10.92
CA ALA A 205 20.72 -45.20 12.34
C ALA A 205 19.37 -45.07 13.06
N TRP A 206 18.36 -44.50 12.39
CA TRP A 206 17.07 -44.16 13.02
C TRP A 206 15.86 -44.93 12.46
N GLY A 207 16.04 -45.78 11.44
CA GLY A 207 15.02 -46.69 10.95
C GLY A 207 13.97 -46.05 10.02
N PHE A 208 14.32 -44.99 9.29
CA PHE A 208 13.45 -44.37 8.29
C PHE A 208 13.25 -45.26 7.05
N ARG A 209 12.15 -45.05 6.31
CA ARG A 209 12.02 -45.62 4.94
C ARG A 209 12.85 -44.79 3.95
N SER A 210 13.44 -45.46 2.95
CA SER A 210 14.01 -44.79 1.78
C SER A 210 12.90 -44.18 0.93
N GLY A 211 12.94 -42.87 0.67
CA GLY A 211 11.95 -42.18 -0.16
C GLY A 211 11.92 -40.67 0.08
N ASN A 212 11.11 -39.96 -0.70
CA ASN A 212 10.83 -38.54 -0.52
C ASN A 212 9.35 -38.36 -0.13
N ARG A 213 9.06 -37.47 0.81
CA ARG A 213 7.69 -37.04 1.16
C ARG A 213 7.51 -35.57 0.83
N ASN A 214 6.44 -35.24 0.11
CA ASN A 214 6.10 -33.86 -0.17
C ASN A 214 5.47 -33.18 1.06
N ALA A 215 5.37 -31.85 0.98
CA ALA A 215 4.81 -31.00 2.02
C ALA A 215 3.39 -31.39 2.45
N GLN A 216 2.54 -31.68 1.47
CA GLN A 216 1.13 -32.03 1.68
C GLN A 216 0.98 -33.32 2.49
N LEU A 217 1.77 -34.36 2.16
CA LEU A 217 1.76 -35.61 2.91
C LEU A 217 2.27 -35.43 4.34
N ILE A 218 3.32 -34.62 4.54
CA ILE A 218 3.83 -34.32 5.89
C ILE A 218 2.78 -33.55 6.69
N PHE A 219 2.12 -32.55 6.09
CA PHE A 219 1.04 -31.83 6.74
C PHE A 219 -0.11 -32.77 7.12
N HIS A 220 -0.51 -33.65 6.21
CA HIS A 220 -1.54 -34.65 6.47
C HIS A 220 -1.16 -35.60 7.62
N ASP A 221 0.08 -36.10 7.65
CA ASP A 221 0.58 -36.94 8.75
C ASP A 221 0.54 -36.19 10.08
N LEU A 222 1.00 -34.93 10.10
CA LEU A 222 0.98 -34.09 11.30
C LEU A 222 -0.45 -33.95 11.82
N ILE A 223 -1.40 -33.55 10.98
CA ILE A 223 -2.79 -33.36 11.41
C ILE A 223 -3.43 -34.68 11.85
N ARG A 224 -3.12 -35.82 11.22
CA ARG A 224 -3.58 -37.14 11.70
C ARG A 224 -3.05 -37.48 13.08
N LEU A 225 -1.75 -37.29 13.32
CA LEU A 225 -1.13 -37.53 14.62
C LEU A 225 -1.76 -36.64 15.71
N PHE A 226 -1.94 -35.35 15.43
CA PHE A 226 -2.60 -34.44 16.35
C PHE A 226 -4.08 -34.80 16.57
N GLY A 227 -4.82 -35.12 15.50
CA GLY A 227 -6.23 -35.53 15.56
C GLY A 227 -6.47 -36.80 16.38
N ALA A 228 -5.54 -37.75 16.30
CA ALA A 228 -5.56 -38.96 17.13
C ALA A 228 -5.37 -38.63 18.62
N ALA A 229 -4.54 -37.65 18.95
CA ALA A 229 -4.32 -37.20 20.32
C ALA A 229 -5.44 -36.28 20.85
N GLY A 230 -6.09 -35.48 20.00
CA GLY A 230 -7.12 -34.52 20.41
C GLY A 230 -7.64 -33.64 19.26
N PRO A 231 -8.66 -32.79 19.50
CA PRO A 231 -9.17 -31.89 18.47
C PRO A 231 -8.14 -30.85 18.04
N VAL A 232 -8.14 -30.52 16.74
CA VAL A 232 -7.22 -29.55 16.15
C VAL A 232 -7.99 -28.32 15.70
N VAL A 233 -7.45 -27.13 15.96
CA VAL A 233 -7.94 -25.85 15.43
C VAL A 233 -6.86 -25.24 14.55
N ILE A 234 -7.24 -24.92 13.31
CA ILE A 234 -6.39 -24.22 12.35
C ILE A 234 -6.97 -22.82 12.12
N ALA A 235 -6.24 -21.80 12.55
CA ALA A 235 -6.64 -20.41 12.38
C ALA A 235 -5.85 -19.73 11.27
N VAL A 236 -6.56 -19.02 10.40
CA VAL A 236 -6.01 -18.26 9.30
C VAL A 236 -6.37 -16.79 9.50
N ASP A 237 -5.38 -16.00 9.91
CA ASP A 237 -5.46 -14.54 10.04
C ASP A 237 -4.83 -13.89 8.78
N GLN A 238 -5.26 -12.69 8.38
CA GLN A 238 -4.74 -11.95 7.21
C GLN A 238 -5.06 -12.52 5.81
N ILE A 239 -6.21 -13.16 5.63
CA ILE A 239 -6.72 -13.40 4.27
C ILE A 239 -6.80 -12.09 3.48
N ASP A 240 -7.09 -10.98 4.16
CA ASP A 240 -7.24 -9.65 3.57
C ASP A 240 -5.94 -9.13 2.94
N ASP A 241 -4.79 -9.27 3.62
CA ASP A 241 -3.48 -8.80 3.12
C ASP A 241 -3.03 -9.59 1.90
N VAL A 242 -3.18 -10.91 1.96
CA VAL A 242 -2.87 -11.82 0.84
C VAL A 242 -3.78 -11.51 -0.35
N MET A 243 -5.06 -11.23 -0.11
CA MET A 243 -6.01 -10.85 -1.16
C MET A 243 -5.73 -9.47 -1.76
N ALA A 244 -5.20 -8.53 -0.98
CA ALA A 244 -4.76 -7.23 -1.49
C ALA A 244 -3.56 -7.38 -2.44
N GLN A 245 -2.64 -8.30 -2.16
CA GLN A 245 -1.50 -8.64 -3.02
C GLN A 245 -1.92 -9.45 -4.26
N ALA A 246 -2.77 -10.47 -4.10
CA ALA A 246 -3.29 -11.27 -5.20
C ALA A 246 -4.09 -10.45 -6.22
N ARG A 247 -4.76 -9.36 -5.79
CA ARG A 247 -5.41 -8.37 -6.67
C ARG A 247 -4.43 -7.59 -7.55
N LYS A 248 -3.19 -7.39 -7.09
CA LYS A 248 -2.13 -6.76 -7.90
C LYS A 248 -1.57 -7.74 -8.94
N ASN A 249 -1.54 -9.04 -8.63
CA ASN A 249 -0.86 -10.08 -9.43
C ASN A 249 -1.81 -10.96 -10.28
N GLY A 250 -3.13 -10.88 -10.10
CA GLY A 250 -4.14 -11.57 -10.93
C GLY A 250 -4.43 -13.04 -10.56
N SER A 251 -3.92 -13.56 -9.43
CA SER A 251 -3.99 -14.98 -9.03
C SER A 251 -4.91 -15.21 -7.81
N ILE A 252 -6.23 -15.11 -8.01
CA ILE A 252 -7.19 -15.04 -6.88
C ILE A 252 -7.91 -16.37 -6.60
N ALA A 253 -8.16 -17.18 -7.64
CA ALA A 253 -8.93 -18.43 -7.51
C ALA A 253 -8.23 -19.51 -6.64
N HIS A 254 -6.92 -19.39 -6.42
CA HIS A 254 -6.13 -20.39 -5.71
C HIS A 254 -6.32 -20.37 -4.18
N HIS A 255 -6.72 -19.24 -3.59
CA HIS A 255 -6.81 -19.06 -2.14
C HIS A 255 -8.01 -19.76 -1.50
N MET A 256 -9.21 -19.61 -2.08
CA MET A 256 -10.39 -20.34 -1.61
C MET A 256 -10.22 -21.85 -1.79
N ASN A 257 -9.65 -22.27 -2.93
CA ASN A 257 -9.31 -23.68 -3.16
C ASN A 257 -8.35 -24.24 -2.10
N SER A 258 -7.43 -23.43 -1.59
CA SER A 258 -6.48 -23.85 -0.53
C SER A 258 -7.18 -24.03 0.83
N LEU A 259 -8.09 -23.13 1.21
CA LEU A 259 -8.92 -23.30 2.40
C LEU A 259 -9.84 -24.53 2.30
N MET A 260 -10.39 -24.79 1.12
CA MET A 260 -11.18 -26.00 0.86
C MET A 260 -10.35 -27.27 0.99
N ARG A 261 -9.16 -27.32 0.36
CA ARG A 261 -8.24 -28.45 0.45
C ARG A 261 -7.82 -28.72 1.89
N LEU A 262 -7.50 -27.67 2.65
CA LEU A 262 -7.16 -27.81 4.06
C LEU A 262 -8.32 -28.41 4.87
N ARG A 263 -9.58 -28.08 4.55
CA ARG A 263 -10.73 -28.72 5.19
C ARG A 263 -10.95 -30.17 4.73
N GLU A 264 -10.78 -30.47 3.45
CA GLU A 264 -11.01 -31.80 2.88
C GLU A 264 -9.95 -32.82 3.32
N GLU A 265 -8.73 -32.38 3.56
CA GLU A 265 -7.59 -33.25 3.86
C GLU A 265 -7.32 -33.39 5.37
N THR A 266 -8.09 -32.71 6.22
CA THR A 266 -7.92 -32.74 7.68
C THR A 266 -9.05 -33.48 8.40
N VAL A 267 -8.69 -34.17 9.49
CA VAL A 267 -9.61 -34.97 10.31
C VAL A 267 -9.67 -34.35 11.70
N ARG A 268 -10.84 -34.38 12.35
CA ARG A 268 -11.06 -33.82 13.69
C ARG A 268 -10.53 -32.38 13.84
N THR A 269 -10.62 -31.61 12.76
CA THR A 269 -10.00 -30.28 12.62
C THR A 269 -11.05 -29.21 12.35
N ILE A 270 -10.97 -28.10 13.08
CA ILE A 270 -11.81 -26.92 12.94
C ILE A 270 -10.99 -25.83 12.25
N VAL A 271 -11.43 -25.40 11.07
CA VAL A 271 -10.80 -24.32 10.31
C VAL A 271 -11.50 -23.01 10.63
N ILE A 272 -10.75 -22.02 11.13
CA ILE A 272 -11.24 -20.68 11.45
C ILE A 272 -10.54 -19.67 10.54
N ALA A 273 -11.29 -18.92 9.75
CA ALA A 273 -10.78 -17.91 8.83
C ALA A 273 -11.23 -16.51 9.28
N ALA A 274 -10.30 -15.59 9.51
CA ALA A 274 -10.59 -14.19 9.85
C ALA A 274 -10.41 -13.29 8.62
N CYS A 275 -11.45 -12.51 8.29
CA CYS A 275 -11.41 -11.58 7.16
C CYS A 275 -12.40 -10.42 7.30
N ILE A 276 -12.25 -9.38 6.48
CA ILE A 276 -13.24 -8.29 6.37
C ILE A 276 -14.43 -8.71 5.48
N PRO A 277 -15.61 -8.09 5.66
CA PRO A 277 -16.83 -8.49 4.93
C PRO A 277 -16.68 -8.48 3.42
N THR A 278 -15.96 -7.50 2.88
CA THR A 278 -15.74 -7.37 1.44
C THR A 278 -14.84 -8.46 0.88
N THR A 279 -13.86 -8.94 1.65
CA THR A 279 -12.99 -10.05 1.26
C THR A 279 -13.77 -11.36 1.24
N TRP A 280 -14.56 -11.63 2.28
CA TRP A 280 -15.38 -12.84 2.32
C TRP A 280 -16.43 -12.88 1.20
N GLN A 281 -17.12 -11.76 0.97
CA GLN A 281 -18.10 -11.67 -0.12
C GLN A 281 -17.44 -11.94 -1.47
N TYR A 282 -16.27 -11.33 -1.71
CA TYR A 282 -15.52 -11.52 -2.94
C TYR A 282 -15.05 -12.98 -3.12
N LEU A 283 -14.60 -13.63 -2.05
CA LEU A 283 -14.23 -15.04 -2.07
C LEU A 283 -15.43 -15.96 -2.38
N LYS A 284 -16.62 -15.65 -1.84
CA LYS A 284 -17.85 -16.38 -2.16
C LYS A 284 -18.21 -16.27 -3.64
N GLU A 285 -18.14 -15.07 -4.21
CA GLU A 285 -18.46 -14.80 -5.62
C GLU A 285 -17.55 -15.53 -6.62
N GLN A 286 -16.31 -15.84 -6.23
CA GLN A 286 -15.32 -16.55 -7.06
C GLN A 286 -15.31 -18.07 -6.84
N SER A 287 -16.13 -18.59 -5.93
CA SER A 287 -16.14 -20.00 -5.53
C SER A 287 -17.37 -20.75 -6.05
N VAL A 288 -17.27 -22.09 -6.13
CA VAL A 288 -18.45 -22.94 -6.39
C VAL A 288 -19.38 -22.89 -5.17
N ALA A 289 -20.70 -22.74 -5.35
CA ALA A 289 -21.64 -22.53 -4.24
C ALA A 289 -21.52 -23.54 -3.07
N SER A 290 -21.22 -24.82 -3.37
CA SER A 290 -21.00 -25.86 -2.37
C SER A 290 -19.79 -25.65 -1.47
N ALA A 291 -18.84 -24.78 -1.86
CA ALA A 291 -17.67 -24.40 -1.07
C ALA A 291 -18.01 -23.40 0.04
N ALA A 292 -18.96 -22.50 -0.20
CA ALA A 292 -19.36 -21.50 0.77
C ALA A 292 -20.22 -22.11 1.89
N ASP A 293 -21.10 -23.06 1.55
CA ASP A 293 -21.98 -23.78 2.51
C ASP A 293 -21.21 -24.60 3.55
N ARG A 294 -19.91 -24.77 3.34
CA ARG A 294 -18.97 -25.50 4.18
C ARG A 294 -18.38 -24.66 5.32
N PHE A 295 -18.71 -23.37 5.38
CA PHE A 295 -18.29 -22.45 6.43
C PHE A 295 -19.50 -21.74 7.05
N ALA A 296 -19.53 -21.62 8.37
CA ALA A 296 -20.49 -20.82 9.11
C ALA A 296 -19.92 -19.41 9.32
N GLU A 297 -20.70 -18.38 8.98
CA GLU A 297 -20.30 -16.98 9.14
C GLU A 297 -20.68 -16.48 10.53
N LEU A 298 -19.69 -16.02 11.30
CA LEU A 298 -19.88 -15.32 12.57
C LEU A 298 -19.55 -13.84 12.36
N PHE A 299 -20.58 -12.98 12.46
CA PHE A 299 -20.42 -11.55 12.29
C PHE A 299 -19.99 -10.89 13.61
N LEU A 300 -18.86 -10.19 13.59
CA LEU A 300 -18.38 -9.40 14.72
C LEU A 300 -18.86 -7.95 14.56
N ALA A 301 -19.60 -7.46 15.55
CA ALA A 301 -20.14 -6.11 15.53
C ALA A 301 -19.04 -5.04 15.58
N THR A 302 -19.16 -4.02 14.74
CA THR A 302 -18.23 -2.88 14.72
C THR A 302 -18.38 -1.97 15.94
N ALA A 303 -19.60 -1.89 16.48
CA ALA A 303 -19.95 -1.08 17.63
C ALA A 303 -19.64 -1.80 18.95
N LEU A 304 -19.05 -1.06 19.91
CA LEU A 304 -18.92 -1.55 21.28
C LEU A 304 -20.29 -1.82 21.92
N PRO A 305 -20.51 -2.98 22.58
CA PRO A 305 -21.82 -3.34 23.16
C PRO A 305 -22.33 -2.38 24.24
N GLY A 306 -21.44 -1.67 24.93
CA GLY A 306 -21.80 -0.69 25.95
C GLY A 306 -20.63 -0.15 26.77
N ALA A 307 -20.93 0.79 27.66
CA ALA A 307 -19.97 1.48 28.52
C ALA A 307 -19.14 0.54 29.40
N GLN A 308 -19.79 -0.47 30.00
CA GLN A 308 -19.12 -1.45 30.86
C GLN A 308 -18.08 -2.29 30.11
N VAL A 309 -18.42 -2.72 28.88
CA VAL A 309 -17.52 -3.49 28.02
C VAL A 309 -16.34 -2.61 27.58
N ALA A 310 -16.60 -1.35 27.22
CA ALA A 310 -15.56 -0.39 26.86
C ALA A 310 -14.59 -0.13 28.03
N ALA A 311 -15.12 0.04 29.24
CA ALA A 311 -14.31 0.21 30.45
C ALA A 311 -13.49 -1.04 30.77
N ALA A 312 -14.08 -2.24 30.64
CA ALA A 312 -13.38 -3.50 30.85
C ALA A 312 -12.22 -3.68 29.85
N VAL A 313 -12.44 -3.37 28.56
CA VAL A 313 -11.38 -3.42 27.54
C VAL A 313 -10.20 -2.52 27.92
N VAL A 314 -10.47 -1.28 28.34
CA VAL A 314 -9.41 -0.33 28.73
C VAL A 314 -8.71 -0.78 30.02
N ALA A 315 -9.48 -1.16 31.03
CA ALA A 315 -8.95 -1.61 32.32
C ALA A 315 -8.03 -2.82 32.18
N GLY A 316 -8.41 -3.82 31.38
CA GLY A 316 -7.60 -5.01 31.16
C GLY A 316 -6.25 -4.73 30.50
N HIS A 317 -6.21 -3.81 29.52
CA HIS A 317 -4.96 -3.45 28.86
C HIS A 317 -4.04 -2.64 29.79
N LEU A 318 -4.60 -1.72 30.57
CA LEU A 318 -3.83 -0.91 31.52
C LEU A 318 -3.31 -1.73 32.70
N ALA A 319 -4.12 -2.64 33.24
CA ALA A 319 -3.74 -3.49 34.37
C ALA A 319 -2.51 -4.34 34.07
N ALA A 320 -2.42 -4.88 32.84
CA ALA A 320 -1.25 -5.64 32.40
C ALA A 320 0.02 -4.78 32.42
N GLN A 321 -0.06 -3.54 31.91
CA GLN A 321 1.08 -2.63 31.81
C GLN A 321 1.50 -2.04 33.16
N TYR A 322 0.54 -1.74 34.03
CA TYR A 322 0.82 -1.26 35.38
C TYR A 322 1.37 -2.34 36.30
N GLY A 323 0.94 -3.60 36.11
CA GLY A 323 1.48 -4.75 36.83
C GLY A 323 2.98 -4.96 36.61
N GLU A 324 3.50 -4.66 35.41
CA GLU A 324 4.94 -4.79 35.12
C GLU A 324 5.83 -3.77 35.82
N VAL A 325 5.26 -2.74 36.43
CA VAL A 325 5.98 -1.68 37.17
C VAL A 325 5.53 -1.58 38.63
N ASP A 326 4.80 -2.60 39.12
CA ASP A 326 4.21 -2.64 40.46
C ASP A 326 3.48 -1.34 40.82
N PHE A 327 2.72 -0.79 39.86
CA PHE A 327 1.92 0.43 40.06
C PHE A 327 0.46 0.08 40.33
N GLU A 328 -0.06 0.52 41.48
CA GLU A 328 -1.48 0.43 41.78
C GLU A 328 -2.21 1.70 41.32
N PRO A 329 -3.07 1.63 40.28
CA PRO A 329 -3.84 2.78 39.84
C PRO A 329 -4.97 3.10 40.84
N PRO A 330 -5.39 4.37 40.97
CA PRO A 330 -6.52 4.76 41.82
C PRO A 330 -7.84 4.05 41.49
N TYR A 331 -8.03 3.70 40.23
CA TYR A 331 -9.13 2.88 39.73
C TYR A 331 -8.70 2.21 38.40
N PRO A 332 -9.38 1.13 37.96
CA PRO A 332 -8.87 0.26 36.90
C PRO A 332 -8.65 0.93 35.54
N THR A 333 -9.38 2.01 35.22
CA THR A 333 -9.27 2.73 33.94
C THR A 333 -8.37 3.96 33.98
N TRP A 334 -7.69 4.24 35.09
CA TRP A 334 -6.86 5.46 35.24
C TRP A 334 -5.78 5.55 34.16
N PRO A 335 -5.63 6.69 33.45
CA PRO A 335 -6.14 8.04 33.77
C PRO A 335 -7.50 8.42 33.16
N ILE A 336 -8.31 7.45 32.72
CA ILE A 336 -9.61 7.69 32.11
C ILE A 336 -10.72 7.59 33.15
N ALA A 337 -11.38 8.72 33.44
CA ALA A 337 -12.44 8.77 34.43
C ALA A 337 -13.62 7.86 34.03
N PRO A 338 -14.26 7.14 34.96
CA PRO A 338 -15.38 6.24 34.66
C PRO A 338 -16.53 6.91 33.88
N GLU A 339 -16.76 8.21 34.08
CA GLU A 339 -17.80 8.97 33.39
C GLU A 339 -17.54 9.12 31.88
N ALA A 340 -16.28 9.07 31.44
CA ALA A 340 -15.93 9.15 30.02
C ALA A 340 -16.54 8.00 29.20
N PHE A 341 -16.80 6.86 29.85
CA PHE A 341 -17.42 5.69 29.23
C PHE A 341 -18.93 5.82 29.02
N ASN A 342 -19.58 6.86 29.57
CA ASN A 342 -21.01 7.11 29.37
C ASN A 342 -21.33 7.90 28.09
N ALA A 343 -20.30 8.32 27.34
CA ALA A 343 -20.46 9.11 26.12
C ALA A 343 -21.23 8.33 25.04
N SER A 344 -22.24 8.97 24.44
CA SER A 344 -23.04 8.38 23.35
C SER A 344 -22.20 8.04 22.10
N ALA A 345 -21.06 8.71 21.92
CA ALA A 345 -20.11 8.49 20.83
C ALA A 345 -19.45 7.09 20.85
N LEU A 346 -19.37 6.42 22.01
CA LEU A 346 -18.72 5.11 22.15
C LEU A 346 -19.38 4.00 21.33
N LYS A 347 -20.67 4.13 21.02
CA LYS A 347 -21.41 3.20 20.15
C LYS A 347 -20.89 3.16 18.72
N TYR A 348 -20.07 4.14 18.32
CA TYR A 348 -19.49 4.24 16.98
C TYR A 348 -17.99 3.92 16.97
N TYR A 349 -17.39 3.59 18.12
CA TYR A 349 -15.99 3.26 18.21
C TYR A 349 -15.78 1.75 18.17
N THR A 350 -14.74 1.35 17.44
CA THR A 350 -14.16 0.02 17.56
C THR A 350 -13.26 -0.03 18.80
N PRO A 351 -12.99 -1.23 19.37
CA PRO A 351 -12.00 -1.39 20.44
C PRO A 351 -10.64 -0.77 20.09
N ARG A 352 -10.17 -0.97 18.85
CA ARG A 352 -8.91 -0.36 18.35
C ARG A 352 -8.96 1.17 18.42
N ARG A 353 -10.07 1.80 18.02
CA ARG A 353 -10.22 3.26 18.07
C ARG A 353 -10.27 3.78 19.52
N LEU A 354 -10.93 3.05 20.42
CA LEU A 354 -10.97 3.39 21.84
C LEU A 354 -9.56 3.43 22.45
N LEU A 355 -8.76 2.37 22.24
CA LEU A 355 -7.39 2.29 22.73
C LEU A 355 -6.48 3.38 22.12
N GLN A 356 -6.65 3.73 20.84
CA GLN A 356 -5.93 4.85 20.22
C GLN A 356 -6.18 6.18 20.95
N LEU A 357 -7.44 6.45 21.33
CA LEU A 357 -7.78 7.68 22.06
C LEU A 357 -7.19 7.69 23.47
N VAL A 358 -7.15 6.54 24.15
CA VAL A 358 -6.48 6.42 25.46
C VAL A 358 -4.97 6.69 25.30
N THR A 359 -4.31 6.12 24.29
CA THR A 359 -2.89 6.37 24.00
C THR A 359 -2.62 7.85 23.74
N GLN A 360 -3.46 8.49 22.92
CA GLN A 360 -3.36 9.92 22.61
C GLN A 360 -3.45 10.77 23.88
N HIS A 361 -4.35 10.42 24.81
CA HIS A 361 -4.49 11.10 26.08
C HIS A 361 -3.28 10.91 26.99
N VAL A 362 -2.74 9.69 27.09
CA VAL A 362 -1.53 9.41 27.89
C VAL A 362 -0.32 10.17 27.34
N ARG A 363 -0.12 10.20 26.01
CA ARG A 363 0.93 11.01 25.37
C ARG A 363 0.80 12.49 25.74
N ARG A 364 -0.42 13.02 25.82
CA ARG A 364 -0.69 14.41 26.25
C ARG A 364 -0.29 14.66 27.70
N ILE A 365 -0.63 13.75 28.63
CA ILE A 365 -0.23 13.84 30.04
C ILE A 365 1.30 13.85 30.17
N LEU A 366 1.98 12.95 29.46
CA LEU A 366 3.45 12.85 29.48
C LEU A 366 4.11 14.13 28.96
N ALA A 367 3.58 14.71 27.89
CA ALA A 367 4.08 15.96 27.32
C ALA A 367 3.87 17.18 28.23
N GLN A 368 2.75 17.23 28.96
CA GLN A 368 2.41 18.35 29.85
C GLN A 368 3.06 18.24 31.24
N GLY A 369 3.43 17.02 31.67
CA GLY A 369 4.00 16.78 33.00
C GLY A 369 2.98 16.79 34.16
N GLU A 370 1.70 17.01 33.86
CA GLU A 370 0.60 17.06 34.80
C GLU A 370 -0.45 15.98 34.49
N VAL A 371 -0.92 15.29 35.53
CA VAL A 371 -1.95 14.25 35.39
C VAL A 371 -3.31 14.94 35.32
N GLU A 372 -3.87 15.01 34.12
CA GLU A 372 -5.26 15.44 33.88
C GLU A 372 -6.09 14.21 33.46
N GLU A 373 -7.18 13.91 34.17
CA GLU A 373 -8.03 12.77 33.83
C GLU A 373 -8.95 13.04 32.64
N LEU A 374 -9.08 12.08 31.73
CA LEU A 374 -10.02 12.19 30.61
C LEU A 374 -11.46 11.96 31.08
N ARG A 375 -12.33 12.96 30.89
CA ARG A 375 -13.76 12.87 31.23
C ARG A 375 -14.69 12.71 30.02
N ASP A 376 -14.21 12.99 28.81
CA ASP A 376 -14.96 12.81 27.56
C ASP A 376 -14.00 12.58 26.40
N PHE A 377 -14.20 11.47 25.67
CA PHE A 377 -13.41 11.14 24.48
C PHE A 377 -13.56 12.15 23.34
N ALA A 378 -14.68 12.89 23.26
CA ALA A 378 -14.88 13.92 22.24
C ALA A 378 -13.92 15.12 22.37
N SER A 379 -13.41 15.36 23.58
CA SER A 379 -12.47 16.46 23.86
C SER A 379 -11.12 16.28 23.14
N LEU A 380 -10.70 15.04 22.88
CA LEU A 380 -9.44 14.71 22.20
C LEU A 380 -9.51 14.87 20.68
N THR A 381 -10.71 14.86 20.10
CA THR A 381 -10.92 15.07 18.65
C THR A 381 -10.89 16.54 18.24
N ALA A 382 -10.93 17.48 19.19
CA ALA A 382 -11.06 18.92 18.92
C ALA A 382 -9.74 19.70 18.95
N THR A 383 -8.60 19.08 19.27
CA THR A 383 -7.35 19.81 19.53
C THR A 383 -6.19 19.27 18.69
N ASN A 384 -5.76 20.04 17.69
CA ASN A 384 -4.44 19.90 17.08
C ASN A 384 -3.54 21.06 17.54
N ALA A 385 -2.41 20.68 18.13
CA ALA A 385 -1.14 21.39 18.34
C ALA A 385 -1.16 22.77 19.03
N ALA A 386 -0.88 22.78 20.34
CA ALA A 386 -0.11 23.85 20.97
C ALA A 386 1.36 23.39 21.09
N PRO A 387 2.37 24.25 20.85
CA PRO A 387 3.78 23.91 21.07
C PRO A 387 4.02 23.65 22.56
N GLY A 388 4.65 22.52 22.87
CA GLY A 388 5.01 22.17 24.26
C GLY A 388 6.09 23.11 24.83
N PRO A 389 6.20 23.19 26.17
CA PRO A 389 7.23 23.98 26.83
C PRO A 389 8.64 23.48 26.47
N VAL A 390 9.57 24.42 26.31
CA VAL A 390 10.99 24.15 26.04
C VAL A 390 11.59 23.40 27.23
N VAL A 391 11.86 22.10 27.04
CA VAL A 391 12.55 21.26 28.04
C VAL A 391 14.05 21.59 27.98
N PRO A 392 14.75 21.76 29.13
CA PRO A 392 16.18 22.01 29.13
C PRO A 392 16.98 20.88 28.45
N ALA A 393 18.04 21.26 27.74
CA ALA A 393 18.93 20.35 27.02
C ALA A 393 19.49 19.26 27.94
N LEU A 394 19.50 18.02 27.45
CA LEU A 394 20.07 16.86 28.16
C LEU A 394 21.60 16.99 28.22
N ASP A 395 22.20 16.69 29.38
CA ASP A 395 23.62 16.40 29.48
C ASP A 395 23.86 14.91 29.16
N PRO A 396 24.48 14.56 28.01
CA PRO A 396 24.62 13.17 27.58
C PRO A 396 25.79 12.44 28.28
N THR A 397 26.62 13.13 29.07
CA THR A 397 27.92 12.60 29.52
C THR A 397 27.78 11.33 30.36
N ALA A 398 26.83 11.30 31.30
CA ALA A 398 26.59 10.13 32.13
C ALA A 398 26.07 8.91 31.31
N PHE A 399 25.25 9.17 30.29
CA PHE A 399 24.77 8.12 29.39
C PHE A 399 25.90 7.58 28.50
N ASP A 400 26.74 8.47 27.98
CA ASP A 400 27.90 8.10 27.16
C ASP A 400 28.89 7.23 27.96
N GLU A 401 29.12 7.55 29.25
CA GLU A 401 29.96 6.76 30.15
C GLU A 401 29.36 5.38 30.45
N GLN A 402 28.05 5.31 30.77
CA GLN A 402 27.35 4.05 31.02
C GLN A 402 27.37 3.15 29.77
N PHE A 403 27.08 3.73 28.61
CA PHE A 403 27.10 3.03 27.33
C PHE A 403 28.51 2.51 26.99
N ALA A 404 29.55 3.33 27.16
CA ALA A 404 30.94 2.91 26.94
C ALA A 404 31.36 1.78 27.90
N LYS A 405 30.94 1.84 29.17
CA LYS A 405 31.19 0.80 30.16
C LYS A 405 30.56 -0.52 29.73
N LEU A 406 29.27 -0.53 29.37
CA LEU A 406 28.57 -1.73 28.94
C LEU A 406 29.17 -2.31 27.65
N ARG A 407 29.57 -1.47 26.68
CA ARG A 407 30.28 -1.92 25.47
C ARG A 407 31.59 -2.64 25.76
N SER A 408 32.32 -2.21 26.79
CA SER A 408 33.63 -2.78 27.13
C SER A 408 33.56 -4.19 27.74
N VAL A 409 32.44 -4.54 28.37
CA VAL A 409 32.21 -5.84 29.03
C VAL A 409 31.28 -6.76 28.23
N ALA A 410 30.80 -6.31 27.06
CA ALA A 410 29.85 -7.05 26.24
C ALA A 410 30.43 -8.38 25.71
N ASP A 411 29.65 -9.45 25.85
CA ASP A 411 29.94 -10.76 25.27
C ASP A 411 29.66 -10.75 23.76
N ILE A 412 30.68 -11.06 22.97
CA ILE A 412 30.62 -11.10 21.50
C ILE A 412 30.82 -12.50 20.93
N GLU A 413 31.16 -13.49 21.77
CA GLU A 413 31.47 -14.86 21.32
C GLU A 413 30.26 -15.77 21.47
N SER A 414 29.58 -15.73 22.63
CA SER A 414 28.42 -16.61 22.88
C SER A 414 27.26 -16.41 21.90
N PRO A 415 26.94 -15.19 21.42
CA PRO A 415 25.89 -15.02 20.40
C PRO A 415 26.21 -15.67 19.05
N LEU A 416 27.49 -15.99 18.81
CA LEU A 416 27.98 -16.70 17.62
C LEU A 416 28.20 -18.19 17.86
N ASP A 417 27.76 -18.74 19.00
CA ASP A 417 27.77 -20.17 19.29
C ASP A 417 26.51 -20.84 18.72
N PRO A 418 26.62 -21.87 17.86
CA PRO A 418 25.48 -22.61 17.33
C PRO A 418 24.50 -23.15 18.38
N ALA A 419 24.96 -23.42 19.62
CA ALA A 419 24.10 -23.91 20.69
C ALA A 419 23.27 -22.80 21.37
N ARG A 420 23.71 -21.54 21.27
CA ARG A 420 23.15 -20.39 22.00
C ARG A 420 22.64 -19.27 21.08
N GLU A 421 22.88 -19.37 19.77
CA GLU A 421 22.48 -18.37 18.77
C GLU A 421 20.99 -18.00 18.85
N ASP A 422 20.11 -18.99 18.98
CA ASP A 422 18.66 -18.81 18.96
C ASP A 422 18.13 -18.13 20.24
N GLU A 423 18.89 -18.13 21.32
CA GLU A 423 18.53 -17.49 22.59
C GLU A 423 19.10 -16.06 22.65
N LEU A 424 20.41 -15.91 22.39
CA LEU A 424 21.11 -14.66 22.61
C LEU A 424 20.92 -13.64 21.48
N MET A 425 20.87 -14.08 20.21
CA MET A 425 20.70 -13.14 19.09
C MET A 425 19.32 -12.52 19.05
N VAL A 426 18.31 -13.19 19.61
CA VAL A 426 16.95 -12.67 19.74
C VAL A 426 16.95 -11.43 20.65
N GLY A 427 17.56 -11.51 21.84
CA GLY A 427 17.65 -10.38 22.77
C GLY A 427 18.36 -9.18 22.16
N LEU A 428 19.58 -9.42 21.62
CA LEU A 428 20.42 -8.37 21.03
C LEU A 428 19.74 -7.64 19.86
N LEU A 429 19.17 -8.38 18.90
CA LEU A 429 18.57 -7.77 17.72
C LEU A 429 17.26 -7.03 18.05
N ASN A 430 16.43 -7.56 18.96
CA ASN A 430 15.20 -6.87 19.37
C ASN A 430 15.52 -5.58 20.15
N ALA A 431 16.48 -5.62 21.07
CA ALA A 431 16.96 -4.44 21.78
C ALA A 431 17.49 -3.37 20.82
N ALA A 432 18.31 -3.77 19.85
CA ALA A 432 18.84 -2.85 18.84
C ALA A 432 17.73 -2.23 17.98
N LEU A 433 16.77 -3.02 17.49
CA LEU A 433 15.65 -2.51 16.70
C LEU A 433 14.72 -1.61 17.52
N GLN A 434 14.50 -1.91 18.80
CA GLN A 434 13.72 -1.06 19.70
C GLN A 434 14.36 0.31 19.85
N CYS A 435 15.66 0.36 20.13
CA CYS A 435 16.42 1.61 20.16
C CYS A 435 16.37 2.32 18.80
N PHE A 436 16.53 1.59 17.69
CA PHE A 436 16.45 2.18 16.34
C PHE A 436 15.09 2.85 16.09
N VAL A 437 13.96 2.23 16.48
CA VAL A 437 12.63 2.83 16.33
C VAL A 437 12.53 4.13 17.14
N LEU A 438 13.02 4.14 18.38
CA LEU A 438 13.07 5.34 19.24
C LEU A 438 13.93 6.44 18.61
N GLU A 439 15.08 6.09 18.03
CA GLU A 439 16.00 7.03 17.37
C GLU A 439 15.40 7.71 16.12
N GLN A 440 14.47 7.03 15.43
CA GLN A 440 13.81 7.59 14.25
C GLN A 440 12.69 8.57 14.62
N GLY A 441 12.07 8.43 15.80
CA GLY A 441 10.94 9.28 16.21
C GLY A 441 9.72 9.15 15.30
N ARG A 442 9.49 7.97 14.72
CA ARG A 442 8.47 7.68 13.71
C ARG A 442 7.35 6.83 14.26
N ASP A 443 6.10 7.24 14.05
CA ASP A 443 4.92 6.44 14.44
C ASP A 443 4.61 5.29 13.44
N ASP A 444 5.20 5.27 12.24
CA ASP A 444 4.96 4.24 11.22
C ASP A 444 5.83 2.97 11.38
N LEU A 445 6.85 3.00 12.23
CA LEU A 445 7.76 1.88 12.49
C LEU A 445 7.42 1.14 13.79
N LYS A 446 7.45 -0.19 13.76
CA LYS A 446 7.23 -1.06 14.93
C LYS A 446 8.09 -2.32 14.84
N ILE A 447 8.45 -2.88 16.00
CA ILE A 447 9.10 -4.19 16.07
C ILE A 447 8.07 -5.28 16.38
N ASP A 448 8.30 -6.48 15.85
CA ASP A 448 7.66 -7.67 16.37
C ASP A 448 8.26 -8.03 17.74
N ASP A 449 7.49 -8.76 18.54
CA ASP A 449 7.96 -9.21 19.85
C ASP A 449 8.78 -10.48 19.67
N ALA A 450 9.81 -10.65 20.49
CA ALA A 450 10.70 -11.82 20.47
C ALA A 450 9.93 -13.16 20.57
N THR A 451 8.81 -13.18 21.27
CA THR A 451 7.92 -14.36 21.37
C THR A 451 7.14 -14.62 20.07
N SER A 452 7.06 -13.62 19.20
CA SER A 452 6.15 -13.53 18.08
C SER A 452 6.79 -13.97 16.75
N THR A 453 8.11 -13.87 16.56
CA THR A 453 8.80 -14.34 15.33
C THR A 453 9.15 -15.84 15.33
N GLY A 454 9.04 -16.51 16.49
CA GLY A 454 9.38 -17.92 16.66
C GLY A 454 10.88 -18.19 16.53
N ARG A 455 11.25 -19.43 16.19
CA ARG A 455 12.68 -19.81 16.03
C ARG A 455 13.23 -19.51 14.64
N ALA A 456 12.38 -19.22 13.66
CA ALA A 456 12.77 -19.08 12.25
C ALA A 456 13.42 -17.71 11.95
N VAL A 457 12.94 -16.65 12.60
CA VAL A 457 13.43 -15.27 12.49
C VAL A 457 13.70 -14.75 13.89
N HIS A 458 14.86 -14.12 14.11
CA HIS A 458 15.29 -13.65 15.43
C HIS A 458 14.72 -12.27 15.78
N ALA A 459 14.50 -11.41 14.78
CA ALA A 459 13.86 -10.12 14.96
C ALA A 459 13.24 -9.62 13.64
N ARG A 460 12.18 -8.80 13.73
CA ARG A 460 11.53 -8.18 12.56
C ARG A 460 11.12 -6.74 12.84
N LEU A 461 11.48 -5.84 11.92
CA LEU A 461 10.99 -4.46 11.85
C LEU A 461 9.86 -4.38 10.83
N ARG A 462 8.76 -3.70 11.19
CA ARG A 462 7.61 -3.44 10.32
C ARG A 462 7.41 -1.95 10.15
N ARG A 463 7.10 -1.55 8.92
CA ARG A 463 6.68 -0.20 8.55
C ARG A 463 5.28 -0.25 7.96
N THR A 464 4.38 0.58 8.46
CA THR A 464 3.03 0.73 7.90
C THR A 464 3.07 1.76 6.78
N ILE A 465 2.83 1.33 5.53
CA ILE A 465 2.77 2.21 4.36
C ILE A 465 1.37 2.83 4.26
N ASP A 466 0.33 2.01 4.42
CA ASP A 466 -1.06 2.45 4.38
C ASP A 466 -1.85 1.75 5.51
N PRO A 467 -2.25 2.46 6.58
CA PRO A 467 -2.98 1.86 7.69
C PRO A 467 -4.43 1.48 7.36
N VAL A 468 -4.98 1.95 6.23
CA VAL A 468 -6.34 1.64 5.78
C VAL A 468 -6.37 0.40 4.91
N LEU A 469 -5.39 0.26 4.02
CA LEU A 469 -5.20 -0.94 3.20
C LEU A 469 -4.39 -2.03 3.91
N GLU A 470 -3.92 -1.77 5.13
CA GLU A 470 -3.02 -2.62 5.91
C GLU A 470 -1.71 -2.98 5.14
N ASP A 471 -1.29 -2.16 4.17
CA ASP A 471 -0.05 -2.36 3.40
C ASP A 471 1.18 -2.07 4.28
N GLN A 472 2.09 -3.05 4.36
CA GLN A 472 3.23 -3.05 5.28
C GLN A 472 4.51 -3.52 4.59
N GLN A 473 5.62 -2.91 4.97
CA GLN A 473 6.97 -3.33 4.60
C GLN A 473 7.69 -3.94 5.80
N HIS A 474 8.36 -5.08 5.62
CA HIS A 474 8.99 -5.85 6.69
C HIS A 474 10.48 -6.08 6.42
N TRP A 475 11.31 -5.98 7.45
CA TRP A 475 12.72 -6.39 7.45
C TRP A 475 12.94 -7.43 8.54
N SER A 476 13.28 -8.66 8.14
CA SER A 476 13.48 -9.80 9.03
C SER A 476 14.97 -10.12 9.16
N PHE A 477 15.41 -10.55 10.34
CA PHE A 477 16.80 -10.91 10.62
C PHE A 477 16.93 -12.34 11.12
N ARG A 478 17.91 -13.08 10.60
CA ARG A 478 18.23 -14.44 11.09
C ARG A 478 19.74 -14.65 11.21
N ALA A 479 20.24 -14.91 12.41
CA ALA A 479 21.62 -15.34 12.62
C ALA A 479 21.79 -16.86 12.45
N ILE A 480 22.89 -17.27 11.82
CA ILE A 480 23.25 -18.68 11.62
C ILE A 480 24.76 -18.87 11.81
N ALA A 481 25.15 -19.37 12.97
CA ALA A 481 26.51 -19.78 13.32
C ALA A 481 26.80 -21.26 13.02
N HIS A 482 25.76 -22.09 12.83
CA HIS A 482 25.92 -23.54 12.64
C HIS A 482 26.87 -23.89 11.49
N ARG A 483 27.66 -24.97 11.64
CA ARG A 483 28.68 -25.38 10.66
C ARG A 483 28.22 -26.47 9.70
N HIS A 484 27.32 -27.35 10.13
CA HIS A 484 26.78 -28.42 9.31
C HIS A 484 25.86 -27.89 8.20
N HIS A 485 26.05 -28.31 6.96
CA HIS A 485 25.36 -27.71 5.82
C HIS A 485 23.85 -27.96 5.81
N LEU A 486 23.38 -29.16 6.22
CA LEU A 486 21.93 -29.44 6.29
C LEU A 486 21.24 -28.54 7.31
N ALA A 487 21.86 -28.36 8.48
CA ALA A 487 21.35 -27.51 9.53
C ALA A 487 21.28 -26.02 9.11
N VAL A 488 22.26 -25.58 8.31
CA VAL A 488 22.26 -24.23 7.69
C VAL A 488 21.14 -24.10 6.67
N GLN A 489 21.00 -25.07 5.76
CA GLN A 489 19.95 -25.06 4.74
C GLN A 489 18.56 -25.05 5.39
N ALA A 490 18.31 -25.86 6.42
CA ALA A 490 17.03 -25.90 7.12
C ALA A 490 16.67 -24.53 7.71
N ARG A 491 17.63 -23.87 8.36
CA ARG A 491 17.46 -22.53 8.96
C ARG A 491 17.18 -21.45 7.91
N ILE A 492 17.89 -21.46 6.78
CA ILE A 492 17.61 -20.52 5.68
C ILE A 492 16.19 -20.74 5.15
N ARG A 493 15.78 -22.00 4.96
CA ARG A 493 14.44 -22.31 4.43
C ARG A 493 13.36 -21.78 5.37
N SER A 494 13.47 -22.10 6.65
CA SER A 494 12.54 -21.61 7.67
C SER A 494 12.48 -20.09 7.70
N ALA A 495 13.62 -19.41 7.59
CA ALA A 495 13.66 -17.95 7.57
C ALA A 495 13.01 -17.35 6.31
N VAL A 496 13.21 -17.96 5.13
CA VAL A 496 12.59 -17.55 3.86
C VAL A 496 11.06 -17.67 3.93
N ILE A 497 10.55 -18.82 4.35
CA ILE A 497 9.10 -19.06 4.52
C ILE A 497 8.53 -18.09 5.57
N GLU A 498 9.21 -17.94 6.71
CA GLU A 498 8.74 -17.07 7.81
C GLU A 498 8.69 -15.59 7.42
N SER A 499 9.69 -15.13 6.66
CA SER A 499 9.76 -13.74 6.17
C SER A 499 8.88 -13.46 4.96
N GLY A 500 8.36 -14.48 4.28
CA GLY A 500 7.46 -14.34 3.14
C GLY A 500 8.14 -13.77 1.90
N ILE A 501 9.42 -14.11 1.70
CA ILE A 501 10.21 -13.71 0.52
C ILE A 501 10.34 -14.83 -0.51
N GLU A 502 9.42 -15.80 -0.54
CA GLU A 502 9.46 -16.87 -1.56
C GLU A 502 9.17 -16.33 -2.97
N GLU A 503 8.45 -15.22 -3.06
CA GLU A 503 8.20 -14.49 -4.30
C GLU A 503 8.62 -13.01 -4.17
N PRO A 504 9.15 -12.39 -5.25
CA PRO A 504 9.60 -11.00 -5.22
C PRO A 504 8.41 -10.04 -5.11
N ASN A 505 8.18 -9.53 -3.89
CA ASN A 505 7.06 -8.65 -3.57
C ASN A 505 7.49 -7.21 -3.19
N GLY A 506 8.79 -6.90 -3.17
CA GLY A 506 9.38 -5.57 -2.89
C GLY A 506 9.16 -5.01 -1.47
N ASN A 507 8.23 -5.59 -0.71
CA ASN A 507 7.80 -5.15 0.61
C ASN A 507 8.28 -6.09 1.73
N ARG A 508 8.91 -7.23 1.42
CA ARG A 508 9.47 -8.16 2.42
C ARG A 508 10.98 -8.31 2.16
N HIS A 509 11.76 -8.18 3.21
CA HIS A 509 13.22 -8.30 3.18
C HIS A 509 13.70 -9.29 4.24
N LEU A 510 14.73 -10.09 3.92
CA LEU A 510 15.38 -11.01 4.87
C LEU A 510 16.89 -10.83 4.85
N THR A 511 17.47 -10.52 6.02
CA THR A 511 18.92 -10.45 6.21
C THR A 511 19.39 -11.66 7.03
N VAL A 512 20.18 -12.54 6.40
CA VAL A 512 20.82 -13.67 7.07
C VAL A 512 22.21 -13.25 7.58
N LEU A 513 22.38 -13.24 8.90
CA LEU A 513 23.62 -12.88 9.57
C LEU A 513 24.51 -14.11 9.75
N ARG A 514 25.70 -14.10 9.13
CA ARG A 514 26.63 -15.23 9.23
C ARG A 514 28.08 -14.79 9.06
N ASN A 515 28.92 -15.22 10.00
CA ASN A 515 30.36 -14.89 10.04
C ASN A 515 31.27 -16.01 9.52
N VAL A 516 30.70 -17.17 9.17
CA VAL A 516 31.42 -18.33 8.63
C VAL A 516 31.03 -18.54 7.17
N ALA A 517 31.95 -18.96 6.32
CA ALA A 517 31.62 -19.26 4.92
C ALA A 517 30.50 -20.32 4.81
N PHE A 518 29.66 -20.18 3.78
CA PHE A 518 28.69 -21.20 3.39
C PHE A 518 29.41 -22.36 2.69
N SER A 519 28.79 -23.54 2.67
CA SER A 519 29.33 -24.67 1.92
C SER A 519 29.21 -24.42 0.41
N ASN A 520 30.23 -24.82 -0.36
CA ASN A 520 30.24 -24.71 -1.82
C ASN A 520 29.39 -25.81 -2.52
N GLY A 521 28.50 -26.46 -1.79
CA GLY A 521 27.63 -27.51 -2.33
C GLY A 521 26.62 -26.91 -3.31
N PRO A 522 26.29 -27.59 -4.44
CA PRO A 522 25.39 -27.05 -5.46
C PRO A 522 24.04 -26.56 -4.90
N LYS A 523 23.50 -27.28 -3.91
CA LYS A 523 22.23 -26.94 -3.26
C LYS A 523 22.31 -25.69 -2.40
N THR A 524 23.37 -25.54 -1.61
CA THR A 524 23.57 -24.34 -0.80
C THR A 524 23.73 -23.12 -1.70
N VAL A 525 24.46 -23.27 -2.81
CA VAL A 525 24.63 -22.20 -3.79
C VAL A 525 23.28 -21.81 -4.42
N ALA A 526 22.51 -22.79 -4.92
CA ALA A 526 21.18 -22.53 -5.48
C ALA A 526 20.25 -21.81 -4.48
N MET A 527 20.23 -22.28 -3.23
CA MET A 527 19.41 -21.67 -2.18
C MET A 527 19.82 -20.22 -1.86
N LEU A 528 21.12 -19.90 -1.92
CA LEU A 528 21.61 -18.54 -1.72
C LEU A 528 21.33 -17.65 -2.93
N ASP A 529 21.33 -18.20 -4.13
CA ASP A 529 20.97 -17.47 -5.35
C ASP A 529 19.46 -17.16 -5.38
N ASP A 530 18.61 -18.12 -4.99
CA ASP A 530 17.16 -17.92 -4.82
C ASP A 530 16.88 -16.87 -3.73
N LEU A 531 17.59 -16.93 -2.61
CA LEU A 531 17.51 -15.93 -1.54
C LEU A 531 17.79 -14.51 -2.07
N ARG A 532 18.84 -14.34 -2.88
CA ARG A 532 19.21 -13.04 -3.47
C ARG A 532 18.23 -12.56 -4.53
N ALA A 533 17.67 -13.48 -5.33
CA ALA A 533 16.68 -13.15 -6.34
C ALA A 533 15.40 -12.57 -5.73
N ASN A 534 15.06 -12.96 -4.49
CA ASN A 534 13.81 -12.60 -3.85
C ASN A 534 13.95 -11.59 -2.70
N SER A 535 14.84 -10.59 -2.82
CA SER A 535 15.01 -9.53 -1.77
C SER A 535 15.57 -10.05 -0.42
N GLY A 536 16.28 -11.17 -0.43
CA GLY A 536 17.10 -11.63 0.68
C GLY A 536 18.58 -11.28 0.50
N GLU A 537 19.30 -11.09 1.61
CA GLU A 537 20.74 -10.86 1.59
C GLU A 537 21.46 -11.62 2.70
N THR A 538 22.76 -11.81 2.53
CA THR A 538 23.64 -12.44 3.53
C THR A 538 24.71 -11.45 3.95
N LEU A 539 24.79 -11.13 5.26
CA LEU A 539 25.74 -10.18 5.80
C LEU A 539 26.51 -10.78 6.99
N PRO A 540 27.81 -10.44 7.18
CA PRO A 540 28.46 -10.67 8.46
C PRO A 540 27.98 -9.65 9.49
N ILE A 541 27.99 -10.02 10.77
CA ILE A 541 27.81 -9.08 11.89
C ILE A 541 29.18 -8.77 12.52
N THR A 542 29.48 -7.49 12.71
CA THR A 542 30.78 -7.08 13.25
C THR A 542 30.81 -7.18 14.77
N SER A 543 32.02 -7.32 15.34
CA SER A 543 32.19 -7.24 16.80
C SER A 543 31.77 -5.87 17.36
N ASP A 544 31.80 -4.81 16.54
CA ASP A 544 31.35 -3.49 16.96
C ASP A 544 29.82 -3.40 17.07
N ASP A 545 29.10 -3.98 16.10
CA ASP A 545 27.65 -4.09 16.13
C ASP A 545 27.20 -4.92 17.36
N LEU A 546 27.83 -6.07 17.61
CA LEU A 546 27.52 -6.92 18.78
C LEU A 546 27.73 -6.19 20.11
N ARG A 547 28.85 -5.46 20.28
CA ARG A 547 29.08 -4.66 21.50
C ARG A 547 28.04 -3.57 21.66
N THR A 548 27.69 -2.90 20.57
CA THR A 548 26.67 -1.84 20.54
C THR A 548 25.32 -2.39 20.96
N PHE A 549 24.88 -3.50 20.37
CA PHE A 549 23.58 -4.10 20.65
C PHE A 549 23.49 -4.66 22.08
N ALA A 550 24.56 -5.29 22.57
CA ALA A 550 24.63 -5.77 23.96
C ALA A 550 24.60 -4.62 24.98
N ALA A 551 25.25 -3.49 24.67
CA ALA A 551 25.18 -2.31 25.52
C ALA A 551 23.79 -1.68 25.55
N LEU A 552 23.10 -1.62 24.40
CA LEU A 552 21.72 -1.14 24.31
C LEU A 552 20.75 -2.06 25.05
N GLU A 553 20.91 -3.38 24.93
CA GLU A 553 20.14 -4.37 25.69
C GLU A 553 20.29 -4.13 27.20
N GLY A 554 21.53 -3.97 27.68
CA GLY A 554 21.79 -3.67 29.10
C GLY A 554 21.18 -2.35 29.58
N MET A 555 21.13 -1.31 28.73
CA MET A 555 20.50 -0.03 29.06
C MET A 555 18.96 -0.10 29.03
N LEU A 556 18.37 -0.97 28.22
CA LEU A 556 16.91 -1.17 28.14
C LEU A 556 16.34 -1.93 29.34
N VAL A 557 17.14 -2.75 30.03
CA VAL A 557 16.71 -3.48 31.24
C VAL A 557 16.37 -2.52 32.39
N ASP A 558 17.13 -1.44 32.56
CA ASP A 558 16.86 -0.37 33.53
C ASP A 558 17.05 1.00 32.84
N PRO A 559 16.04 1.48 32.08
CA PRO A 559 16.17 2.66 31.25
C PRO A 559 16.29 3.92 32.12
N PRO A 560 17.42 4.67 32.03
CA PRO A 560 17.56 5.88 32.82
C PRO A 560 16.57 6.97 32.40
N SER A 561 16.25 7.91 33.30
CA SER A 561 15.31 9.00 32.99
C SER A 561 15.80 9.81 31.79
N ARG A 562 14.94 10.05 30.78
CA ARG A 562 15.30 10.72 29.52
C ARG A 562 16.22 9.91 28.58
N PHE A 563 16.22 8.58 28.71
CA PHE A 563 16.95 7.70 27.78
C PHE A 563 16.57 7.92 26.30
N ASP A 564 15.28 8.15 26.01
CA ASP A 564 14.81 8.43 24.64
C ASP A 564 15.44 9.70 24.04
N ASP A 565 15.65 10.74 24.87
CA ASP A 565 16.32 11.98 24.44
C ASP A 565 17.79 11.71 24.08
N TRP A 566 18.46 10.83 24.84
CA TRP A 566 19.84 10.42 24.54
C TRP A 566 19.92 9.60 23.25
N LEU A 567 18.99 8.65 23.04
CA LEU A 567 18.89 7.89 21.80
C LEU A 567 18.68 8.80 20.59
N ALA A 568 17.74 9.75 20.68
CA ALA A 568 17.50 10.73 19.62
C ALA A 568 18.74 11.57 19.29
N LEU A 569 19.58 11.87 20.30
CA LEU A 569 20.82 12.66 20.15
C LEU A 569 22.00 11.86 19.58
N ARG A 570 22.26 10.65 20.10
CA ARG A 570 23.46 9.86 19.77
C ARG A 570 23.26 8.84 18.66
N LYS A 571 22.03 8.38 18.45
CA LYS A 571 21.64 7.39 17.44
C LYS A 571 22.58 6.17 17.33
N PRO A 572 22.94 5.50 18.45
CA PRO A 572 23.89 4.39 18.44
C PRO A 572 23.45 3.20 17.57
N ALA A 573 22.16 2.81 17.58
CA ALA A 573 21.65 1.69 16.79
C ALA A 573 21.65 2.00 15.29
N GLY A 574 21.12 3.16 14.90
CA GLY A 574 21.10 3.65 13.52
C GLY A 574 22.47 4.01 12.98
N SER A 575 23.47 4.15 13.85
CA SER A 575 24.88 4.34 13.48
C SER A 575 25.67 3.04 13.31
N SER A 576 25.09 1.89 13.70
CA SER A 576 25.71 0.58 13.51
C SER A 576 25.95 0.27 12.03
N GLN A 577 26.97 -0.51 11.72
CA GLN A 577 27.30 -0.84 10.33
C GLN A 577 26.20 -1.69 9.70
N LEU A 578 25.63 -2.61 10.49
CA LEU A 578 24.55 -3.46 10.03
C LEU A 578 23.31 -2.63 9.65
N PHE A 579 22.80 -1.78 10.54
CA PHE A 579 21.55 -1.05 10.29
C PHE A 579 21.71 0.03 9.22
N ARG A 580 22.86 0.72 9.14
CA ARG A 580 23.11 1.67 8.04
C ARG A 580 23.01 1.02 6.66
N ARG A 581 23.45 -0.24 6.54
CA ARG A 581 23.38 -0.99 5.29
C ARG A 581 21.97 -1.48 5.00
N VAL A 582 21.34 -2.14 5.98
CA VAL A 582 20.03 -2.78 5.80
C VAL A 582 18.90 -1.74 5.64
N PHE A 583 19.04 -0.59 6.30
CA PHE A 583 18.03 0.47 6.33
C PHE A 583 18.38 1.69 5.47
N ALA A 584 19.33 1.56 4.53
CA ALA A 584 19.74 2.67 3.65
C ALA A 584 18.57 3.29 2.86
N ASP A 585 17.60 2.47 2.48
CA ASP A 585 16.46 2.87 1.65
C ASP A 585 15.22 3.34 2.46
N LEU A 586 15.33 3.44 3.79
CA LEU A 586 14.24 3.97 4.63
C LEU A 586 14.13 5.50 4.42
N PRO A 587 12.99 6.02 3.94
CA PRO A 587 12.83 7.46 3.66
C PRO A 587 13.04 8.32 4.91
N ALA A 588 13.73 9.45 4.82
CA ALA A 588 13.90 10.37 5.94
C ALA A 588 12.55 10.93 6.44
N VAL A 589 12.47 11.28 7.73
CA VAL A 589 11.28 11.91 8.32
C VAL A 589 11.12 13.31 7.75
N GLU A 590 10.04 13.57 7.00
CA GLU A 590 9.62 14.94 6.68
C GLU A 590 9.05 15.58 7.95
N THR A 591 9.93 16.07 8.83
CA THR A 591 9.51 16.92 9.94
C THR A 591 9.09 18.27 9.38
N GLY A 592 7.79 18.51 9.31
CA GLY A 592 7.21 19.81 8.96
C GLY A 592 7.41 20.86 10.06
N ILE A 593 8.65 21.19 10.40
CA ILE A 593 9.07 22.45 11.06
C ILE A 593 10.41 22.78 10.42
N GLY A 594 10.48 23.92 9.74
CA GLY A 594 11.73 24.42 9.18
C GLY A 594 12.68 24.81 10.30
N ASP A 595 13.86 24.20 10.33
CA ASP A 595 15.03 24.76 10.98
C ASP A 595 16.06 25.17 9.92
N VAL A 596 16.23 26.48 9.80
CA VAL A 596 17.38 27.11 9.19
C VAL A 596 18.55 26.89 10.16
N VAL A 597 19.52 26.05 9.80
CA VAL A 597 20.89 26.18 10.33
C VAL A 597 21.87 26.12 9.17
N ALA A 598 22.69 27.16 9.13
CA ALA A 598 23.63 27.51 8.09
C ALA A 598 24.78 26.49 7.89
N ASP A 599 25.02 26.22 6.61
CA ASP A 599 26.26 25.94 5.88
C ASP A 599 27.36 25.00 6.41
N ALA A 600 27.69 24.02 5.56
CA ALA A 600 29.07 23.66 5.26
C ALA A 600 29.28 23.49 3.74
N VAL A 601 29.81 24.56 3.13
CA VAL A 601 30.37 24.63 1.78
C VAL A 601 31.59 23.68 1.67
N PRO A 602 31.77 22.90 0.58
CA PRO A 602 33.00 22.16 0.36
C PRO A 602 34.16 23.13 0.06
N ALA A 603 35.29 22.96 0.75
CA ALA A 603 36.50 23.74 0.52
C ALA A 603 37.02 23.63 -0.93
N PRO A 604 37.46 24.73 -1.56
CA PRO A 604 38.02 24.73 -2.90
C PRO A 604 39.50 24.30 -2.91
N THR A 605 39.88 23.49 -3.90
CA THR A 605 41.26 23.16 -4.26
C THR A 605 41.98 24.40 -4.82
N PRO A 606 43.30 24.58 -4.59
CA PRO A 606 44.00 25.83 -4.87
C PRO A 606 44.44 25.95 -6.34
N VAL A 607 44.21 27.10 -6.96
CA VAL A 607 44.78 27.50 -8.25
C VAL A 607 45.65 28.76 -8.04
N VAL A 608 46.91 28.65 -8.44
CA VAL A 608 47.97 29.68 -8.41
C VAL A 608 47.72 30.73 -9.53
N PRO A 609 48.05 32.03 -9.31
CA PRO A 609 47.57 33.14 -10.13
C PRO A 609 48.49 33.49 -11.31
N PRO A 610 47.99 34.18 -12.36
CA PRO A 610 48.80 35.00 -13.24
C PRO A 610 48.84 36.47 -12.75
N PRO A 611 49.85 37.26 -13.17
CA PRO A 611 50.22 38.49 -12.51
C PRO A 611 49.47 39.73 -12.99
N THR A 612 49.44 40.72 -12.10
CA THR A 612 49.05 42.11 -12.30
C THR A 612 49.91 42.82 -13.34
N ASN A 613 49.29 43.67 -14.16
CA ASN A 613 49.85 44.98 -14.54
C ASN A 613 48.71 45.94 -14.82
N GLY A 614 48.71 47.07 -14.10
CA GLY A 614 47.88 48.22 -14.39
C GLY A 614 48.56 49.17 -15.37
N SER A 615 47.77 50.07 -15.96
CA SER A 615 48.06 51.51 -16.09
C SER A 615 47.13 52.18 -17.11
N ALA A 616 46.70 53.39 -16.75
CA ALA A 616 46.40 54.54 -17.60
C ALA A 616 45.16 54.54 -18.52
N ALA A 617 44.11 55.21 -18.02
CA ALA A 617 43.61 56.54 -18.43
C ALA A 617 43.35 56.88 -19.92
N THR A 618 42.37 57.80 -20.06
CA THR A 618 41.81 58.48 -21.26
C THR A 618 40.74 57.64 -21.98
N GLY A 619 39.48 58.05 -22.13
CA GLY A 619 38.79 59.33 -22.01
C GLY A 619 37.95 59.54 -23.28
N VAL A 620 36.76 60.14 -23.12
CA VAL A 620 35.95 60.78 -24.19
C VAL A 620 35.14 59.77 -25.05
N ASP A 621 33.83 59.86 -25.30
CA ASP A 621 32.72 60.67 -24.80
C ASP A 621 31.38 60.00 -25.20
N GLU A 622 30.36 60.27 -24.39
CA GLU A 622 28.94 60.52 -24.74
C GLU A 622 28.11 59.43 -25.48
N ALA A 623 26.88 59.08 -25.08
CA ALA A 623 25.85 59.92 -24.47
C ALA A 623 24.78 59.12 -23.67
N THR A 624 24.42 59.68 -22.50
CA THR A 624 23.07 59.78 -21.85
C THR A 624 22.30 58.49 -21.52
N ALA A 625 22.20 57.99 -20.28
CA ALA A 625 21.58 58.55 -19.05
C ALA A 625 20.05 58.78 -19.24
N ARG A 626 19.10 58.32 -18.41
CA ARG A 626 19.07 58.20 -16.94
C ARG A 626 17.94 57.28 -16.42
N ASP A 627 18.18 56.76 -15.22
CA ASP A 627 17.28 56.49 -14.08
C ASP A 627 16.02 55.61 -14.28
N GLY A 628 16.17 54.33 -13.93
CA GLY A 628 15.08 53.49 -13.42
C GLY A 628 15.19 53.37 -11.91
N ALA A 629 14.45 54.22 -11.20
CA ALA A 629 14.26 54.14 -9.76
C ALA A 629 13.61 52.81 -9.36
N ALA A 630 13.95 52.34 -8.16
CA ALA A 630 13.32 51.21 -7.49
C ALA A 630 11.79 51.30 -7.56
N GLU A 631 11.15 50.35 -8.23
CA GLU A 631 9.70 50.21 -8.21
C GLU A 631 9.26 49.46 -6.93
N PRO A 632 8.17 49.92 -6.29
CA PRO A 632 7.69 49.41 -5.02
C PRO A 632 7.00 48.04 -5.17
N ALA A 633 6.95 47.29 -4.08
CA ALA A 633 6.14 46.08 -3.96
C ALA A 633 4.70 46.33 -4.48
N ARG A 634 4.34 45.66 -5.58
CA ARG A 634 2.98 45.69 -6.13
C ARG A 634 2.02 45.06 -5.12
N SER A 635 0.94 45.76 -4.82
CA SER A 635 -0.17 45.26 -4.03
C SER A 635 -0.83 44.05 -4.70
N ASP A 636 -1.27 43.06 -3.91
CA ASP A 636 -1.96 41.81 -4.29
C ASP A 636 -3.28 41.96 -5.11
N SER A 637 -3.58 43.14 -5.67
CA SER A 637 -4.87 43.44 -6.32
C SER A 637 -4.90 43.25 -7.85
N ASP A 638 -3.78 43.00 -8.53
CA ASP A 638 -3.71 42.95 -10.01
C ASP A 638 -3.53 41.54 -10.62
N ALA A 639 -3.51 40.48 -9.82
CA ALA A 639 -3.43 39.12 -10.35
C ALA A 639 -4.77 38.70 -11.01
N PRO A 640 -4.77 38.16 -12.25
CA PRO A 640 -6.00 37.77 -12.93
C PRO A 640 -6.74 36.69 -12.12
N SER A 641 -8.05 36.88 -11.91
CA SER A 641 -8.85 36.04 -11.03
C SER A 641 -10.25 35.78 -11.60
N LEU A 642 -10.79 34.60 -11.28
CA LEU A 642 -12.10 34.09 -11.74
C LEU A 642 -13.17 34.35 -10.68
N VAL A 643 -14.34 34.84 -11.07
CA VAL A 643 -15.45 35.07 -10.14
C VAL A 643 -16.41 33.87 -10.12
N LEU A 644 -16.06 32.86 -9.32
CA LEU A 644 -16.78 31.58 -9.30
C LEU A 644 -18.07 31.58 -8.45
N GLY A 645 -18.37 32.64 -7.70
CA GLY A 645 -19.54 32.65 -6.82
C GLY A 645 -19.70 33.94 -6.04
N ARG A 646 -20.78 34.04 -5.26
CA ARG A 646 -20.96 35.05 -4.20
C ARG A 646 -21.23 34.39 -2.88
N ALA A 647 -20.55 34.82 -1.82
CA ALA A 647 -20.74 34.29 -0.48
C ALA A 647 -22.18 34.55 -0.02
N LEU A 648 -22.85 33.53 0.51
CA LEU A 648 -24.23 33.66 0.98
C LEU A 648 -24.36 34.53 2.24
N ALA A 649 -23.28 34.69 3.00
CA ALA A 649 -23.28 35.43 4.26
C ALA A 649 -23.28 36.96 4.05
N ASP A 650 -22.48 37.46 3.12
CA ASP A 650 -22.21 38.90 2.95
C ASP A 650 -22.27 39.36 1.48
N ASN A 651 -22.67 38.49 0.56
CA ASN A 651 -22.79 38.73 -0.88
C ASN A 651 -21.47 39.16 -1.57
N ARG A 652 -20.31 38.95 -0.91
CA ARG A 652 -18.99 39.24 -1.49
C ARG A 652 -18.64 38.24 -2.58
N GLU A 653 -17.96 38.71 -3.61
CA GLU A 653 -17.52 37.88 -4.72
C GLU A 653 -16.42 36.90 -4.30
N LEU A 654 -16.62 35.64 -4.65
CA LEU A 654 -15.62 34.59 -4.56
C LEU A 654 -14.69 34.72 -5.77
N SER A 655 -13.71 35.61 -5.68
CA SER A 655 -12.60 35.70 -6.63
C SER A 655 -11.55 34.62 -6.32
N VAL A 656 -11.20 33.80 -7.32
CA VAL A 656 -10.17 32.75 -7.27
C VAL A 656 -9.03 33.11 -8.23
N PRO A 657 -7.80 33.36 -7.76
CA PRO A 657 -6.67 33.65 -8.65
C PRO A 657 -6.46 32.52 -9.67
N LEU A 658 -6.22 32.85 -10.95
CA LEU A 658 -6.01 31.85 -12.00
C LEU A 658 -4.88 30.87 -11.65
N GLU A 659 -3.82 31.37 -11.01
CA GLU A 659 -2.68 30.55 -10.60
C GLU A 659 -3.05 29.46 -9.58
N LEU A 660 -4.09 29.69 -8.76
CA LEU A 660 -4.52 28.71 -7.78
C LEU A 660 -5.08 27.44 -8.44
N LEU A 661 -5.61 27.54 -9.68
CA LEU A 661 -6.06 26.38 -10.45
C LEU A 661 -4.93 25.42 -10.85
N ARG A 662 -3.66 25.87 -10.83
CA ARG A 662 -2.50 24.96 -10.98
C ARG A 662 -2.41 23.95 -9.85
N LYS A 663 -2.98 24.27 -8.67
CA LYS A 663 -3.10 23.34 -7.54
C LYS A 663 -4.30 22.40 -7.68
N HIS A 664 -4.98 22.37 -8.83
CA HIS A 664 -6.16 21.54 -9.06
C HIS A 664 -7.40 21.95 -8.24
N LEU A 665 -8.56 21.50 -8.71
CA LEU A 665 -9.86 21.71 -8.11
C LEU A 665 -10.57 20.36 -7.99
N VAL A 666 -11.20 20.10 -6.85
CA VAL A 666 -12.12 18.96 -6.70
C VAL A 666 -13.54 19.45 -6.45
N LEU A 667 -14.51 18.81 -7.09
CA LEU A 667 -15.93 19.12 -7.00
C LEU A 667 -16.72 17.86 -6.62
N PHE A 668 -17.36 17.90 -5.46
CA PHE A 668 -18.21 16.85 -4.93
C PHE A 668 -19.67 17.29 -4.95
N ALA A 669 -20.51 16.68 -5.78
CA ALA A 669 -21.92 17.09 -5.88
C ALA A 669 -22.79 15.96 -6.44
N SER A 670 -23.94 15.65 -5.83
CA SER A 670 -24.89 14.67 -6.37
C SER A 670 -25.61 15.20 -7.61
N SER A 671 -26.26 14.33 -8.38
CA SER A 671 -27.15 14.72 -9.48
C SER A 671 -28.16 15.80 -9.04
N GLY A 672 -28.41 16.78 -9.92
CA GLY A 672 -29.31 17.92 -9.66
C GLY A 672 -28.76 19.06 -8.78
N SER A 673 -27.54 18.92 -8.25
CA SER A 673 -26.94 19.95 -7.36
C SER A 673 -26.31 21.13 -8.10
N GLY A 674 -26.17 21.03 -9.43
CA GLY A 674 -25.53 22.05 -10.28
C GLY A 674 -24.09 21.73 -10.68
N LYS A 675 -23.62 20.49 -10.53
CA LYS A 675 -22.24 20.04 -10.91
C LYS A 675 -21.88 20.45 -12.34
N THR A 676 -22.73 20.09 -13.31
CA THR A 676 -22.53 20.39 -14.73
C THR A 676 -22.50 21.89 -15.02
N VAL A 677 -23.43 22.65 -14.42
CA VAL A 677 -23.50 24.11 -14.57
C VAL A 677 -22.23 24.76 -14.03
N PHE A 678 -21.74 24.29 -12.88
CA PHE A 678 -20.49 24.78 -12.30
C PHE A 678 -19.29 24.49 -13.21
N LEU A 679 -19.15 23.26 -13.72
CA LEU A 679 -18.06 22.90 -14.63
C LEU A 679 -18.08 23.76 -15.90
N ARG A 680 -19.26 23.99 -16.47
CA ARG A 680 -19.42 24.87 -17.64
C ARG A 680 -18.97 26.28 -17.31
N ARG A 681 -19.46 26.85 -16.20
CA ARG A 681 -19.07 28.19 -15.79
C ARG A 681 -17.57 28.31 -15.53
N LEU A 682 -16.95 27.31 -14.90
CA LEU A 682 -15.51 27.27 -14.69
C LEU A 682 -14.76 27.34 -16.02
N VAL A 683 -15.12 26.50 -17.00
CA VAL A 683 -14.48 26.47 -18.32
C VAL A 683 -14.68 27.79 -19.07
N GLU A 684 -15.89 28.36 -19.03
CA GLU A 684 -16.22 29.63 -19.68
C GLU A 684 -15.41 30.80 -19.09
N GLU A 685 -15.31 30.88 -17.77
CA GLU A 685 -14.48 31.88 -17.09
C GLU A 685 -13.01 31.74 -17.46
N VAL A 686 -12.47 30.51 -17.44
CA VAL A 686 -11.09 30.23 -17.87
C VAL A 686 -10.84 30.66 -19.33
N ALA A 687 -11.80 30.39 -20.23
CA ALA A 687 -11.71 30.78 -21.63
C ALA A 687 -11.78 32.31 -21.84
N LEU A 688 -12.58 33.03 -21.05
CA LEU A 688 -12.62 34.50 -21.07
C LEU A 688 -11.28 35.15 -20.71
N HIS A 689 -10.43 34.45 -19.98
CA HIS A 689 -9.04 34.86 -19.71
C HIS A 689 -8.03 34.36 -20.77
N GLY A 690 -8.48 33.80 -21.89
CA GLY A 690 -7.63 33.32 -22.98
C GLY A 690 -6.90 32.00 -22.66
N VAL A 691 -7.40 31.22 -21.69
CA VAL A 691 -6.81 29.93 -21.33
C VAL A 691 -7.63 28.80 -21.94
N SER A 692 -6.96 27.89 -22.65
CA SER A 692 -7.59 26.74 -23.30
C SER A 692 -7.91 25.62 -22.31
N SER A 693 -8.95 24.84 -22.61
CA SER A 693 -9.41 23.74 -21.78
C SER A 693 -9.67 22.46 -22.58
N ILE A 694 -9.38 21.31 -21.99
CA ILE A 694 -9.84 20.00 -22.48
C ILE A 694 -10.83 19.43 -21.48
N VAL A 695 -11.98 18.96 -21.97
CA VAL A 695 -13.09 18.48 -21.14
C VAL A 695 -13.41 17.04 -21.51
N ILE A 696 -13.27 16.11 -20.56
CA ILE A 696 -13.72 14.73 -20.73
C ILE A 696 -15.19 14.63 -20.33
N ASP A 697 -16.05 14.38 -21.32
CA ASP A 697 -17.50 14.36 -21.17
C ASP A 697 -18.04 12.94 -21.27
N ILE A 698 -18.35 12.34 -20.12
CA ILE A 698 -18.89 10.97 -20.02
C ILE A 698 -20.40 10.96 -20.27
N ASN A 699 -21.11 11.98 -19.78
CA ASN A 699 -22.58 12.03 -19.79
C ASN A 699 -23.14 12.84 -20.97
N ASN A 700 -22.27 13.38 -21.84
CA ASN A 700 -22.58 14.24 -23.00
C ASN A 700 -23.14 15.62 -22.66
N ASP A 701 -23.09 15.99 -21.38
CA ASP A 701 -23.65 17.22 -20.86
C ASP A 701 -22.82 18.46 -21.16
N LEU A 702 -21.56 18.32 -21.58
CA LEU A 702 -20.62 19.43 -21.77
C LEU A 702 -20.40 19.75 -23.27
N SER A 703 -20.85 18.89 -24.18
CA SER A 703 -20.78 19.11 -25.64
C SER A 703 -21.50 20.35 -26.17
N ARG A 704 -22.38 20.99 -25.37
CA ARG A 704 -23.09 22.23 -25.73
C ARG A 704 -22.40 23.52 -25.25
N LEU A 705 -21.13 23.45 -24.84
CA LEU A 705 -20.35 24.62 -24.42
C LEU A 705 -20.23 25.71 -25.50
N GLY A 706 -20.50 25.41 -26.77
CA GLY A 706 -20.51 26.38 -27.87
C GLY A 706 -21.90 26.92 -28.25
N ASP A 707 -22.97 26.46 -27.59
CA ASP A 707 -24.34 26.85 -27.96
C ASP A 707 -24.74 28.14 -27.23
N ALA A 708 -25.27 29.12 -27.96
CA ALA A 708 -25.79 30.36 -27.38
C ALA A 708 -27.18 30.16 -26.74
N TRP A 709 -27.45 30.85 -25.63
CA TRP A 709 -28.83 30.99 -25.14
C TRP A 709 -29.69 31.77 -26.15
N THR A 710 -30.95 31.38 -26.32
CA THR A 710 -31.91 32.09 -27.17
C THR A 710 -32.35 33.43 -26.60
N SER A 711 -32.41 33.53 -25.26
CA SER A 711 -32.64 34.77 -24.51
C SER A 711 -31.88 34.70 -23.19
N ALA A 712 -31.59 35.85 -22.58
CA ALA A 712 -30.87 35.91 -21.31
C ALA A 712 -31.64 35.14 -20.21
N PRO A 713 -31.07 34.06 -19.65
CA PRO A 713 -31.75 33.25 -18.64
C PRO A 713 -31.88 33.98 -17.30
N VAL A 714 -32.89 33.57 -16.53
CA VAL A 714 -33.09 34.04 -15.16
C VAL A 714 -31.94 33.55 -14.29
N GLY A 715 -31.27 34.47 -13.58
CA GLY A 715 -30.13 34.17 -12.70
C GLY A 715 -28.77 34.62 -13.22
N TRP A 716 -28.69 35.21 -14.42
CA TRP A 716 -27.51 35.94 -14.87
C TRP A 716 -27.27 37.22 -14.06
N ARG A 717 -25.99 37.50 -13.82
CA ARG A 717 -25.49 38.70 -13.17
C ARG A 717 -25.43 39.87 -14.15
N ALA A 718 -25.28 41.07 -13.60
CA ALA A 718 -24.86 42.22 -14.39
C ALA A 718 -23.54 41.92 -15.11
N GLY A 719 -23.52 42.10 -16.43
CA GLY A 719 -22.35 41.79 -17.27
C GLY A 719 -22.29 40.36 -17.86
N ASP A 720 -23.12 39.41 -17.40
CA ASP A 720 -23.08 38.03 -17.93
C ASP A 720 -23.52 37.97 -19.40
N ALA A 721 -24.43 38.83 -19.84
CA ALA A 721 -24.83 38.89 -21.25
C ALA A 721 -23.66 39.30 -22.16
N GLU A 722 -22.86 40.29 -21.74
CA GLU A 722 -21.66 40.72 -22.45
C GLU A 722 -20.55 39.66 -22.36
N ALA A 723 -20.39 39.02 -21.19
CA ALA A 723 -19.47 37.90 -21.03
C ALA A 723 -19.83 36.72 -21.95
N ALA A 724 -21.11 36.37 -22.09
CA ALA A 724 -21.57 35.32 -22.99
C ALA A 724 -21.28 35.64 -24.45
N GLN A 725 -21.54 36.88 -24.88
CA GLN A 725 -21.19 37.35 -26.23
C GLN A 725 -19.69 37.26 -26.49
N ARG A 726 -18.86 37.76 -25.56
CA ARG A 726 -17.39 37.68 -25.66
C ARG A 726 -16.89 36.24 -25.68
N TYR A 727 -17.42 35.37 -24.82
CA TYR A 727 -17.05 33.96 -24.77
C TYR A 727 -17.31 33.28 -26.12
N LEU A 728 -18.50 33.43 -26.70
CA LEU A 728 -18.84 32.84 -28.00
C LEU A 728 -18.03 33.45 -29.16
N ALA A 729 -17.73 34.75 -29.09
CA ALA A 729 -16.94 35.44 -30.11
C ALA A 729 -15.44 35.07 -30.06
N ASP A 730 -14.86 34.99 -28.86
CA ASP A 730 -13.41 34.85 -28.66
C ASP A 730 -12.97 33.40 -28.44
N THR A 731 -13.89 32.46 -28.17
CA THR A 731 -13.57 31.05 -27.92
C THR A 731 -13.93 30.18 -29.11
N ASP A 732 -13.09 29.20 -29.39
CA ASP A 732 -13.39 28.10 -30.32
C ASP A 732 -13.74 26.84 -29.54
N VAL A 733 -14.98 26.35 -29.68
CA VAL A 733 -15.46 25.15 -29.01
C VAL A 733 -15.55 24.00 -30.02
N VAL A 734 -14.77 22.95 -29.79
CA VAL A 734 -14.73 21.77 -30.67
C VAL A 734 -15.11 20.52 -29.91
N VAL A 735 -16.00 19.73 -30.50
CA VAL A 735 -16.41 18.43 -29.98
C VAL A 735 -15.67 17.32 -30.71
N TRP A 736 -14.96 16.50 -29.95
CA TRP A 736 -14.20 15.34 -30.42
C TRP A 736 -14.93 14.05 -30.03
N THR A 737 -14.96 13.09 -30.93
CA THR A 737 -15.71 11.84 -30.76
C THR A 737 -14.81 10.64 -31.10
N PRO A 738 -13.91 10.21 -30.18
CA PRO A 738 -13.02 9.07 -30.40
C PRO A 738 -13.78 7.86 -30.96
N ARG A 739 -13.20 7.15 -31.94
CA ARG A 739 -13.78 6.00 -32.67
C ARG A 739 -15.07 6.26 -33.49
N ARG A 740 -15.67 7.46 -33.46
CA ARG A 740 -16.86 7.78 -34.27
C ARG A 740 -16.50 8.57 -35.51
N GLN A 741 -16.44 7.88 -36.64
CA GLN A 741 -16.13 8.47 -37.95
C GLN A 741 -17.17 9.50 -38.42
N ALA A 742 -18.42 9.35 -38.01
CA ALA A 742 -19.51 10.27 -38.34
C ALA A 742 -19.41 11.64 -37.65
N GLY A 743 -18.47 11.81 -36.70
CA GLY A 743 -18.19 13.06 -36.01
C GLY A 743 -16.77 13.54 -36.31
N ARG A 744 -15.99 13.81 -35.27
CA ARG A 744 -14.57 14.18 -35.34
C ARG A 744 -13.72 13.16 -34.58
N PRO A 745 -13.31 12.05 -35.24
CA PRO A 745 -12.63 10.95 -34.58
C PRO A 745 -11.22 11.35 -34.12
N LEU A 746 -10.89 10.98 -32.88
CA LEU A 746 -9.53 11.00 -32.35
C LEU A 746 -8.94 9.60 -32.35
N VAL A 747 -7.65 9.50 -32.66
CA VAL A 747 -6.86 8.26 -32.67
C VAL A 747 -5.54 8.47 -31.92
N LEU A 748 -4.95 7.39 -31.43
CA LEU A 748 -3.70 7.46 -30.68
C LEU A 748 -2.51 7.57 -31.64
N SER A 749 -1.68 8.58 -31.43
CA SER A 749 -0.42 8.74 -32.14
C SER A 749 0.49 7.57 -31.77
N SER A 750 0.61 6.60 -32.68
CA SER A 750 1.43 5.39 -32.49
C SER A 750 2.87 5.58 -32.97
N LEU A 751 3.14 6.69 -33.66
CA LEU A 751 4.44 7.11 -34.15
C LEU A 751 4.68 8.57 -33.74
N PRO A 752 5.89 8.93 -33.27
CA PRO A 752 6.27 10.33 -33.09
C PRO A 752 6.46 11.03 -34.45
N ASP A 753 6.43 12.37 -34.47
CA ASP A 753 6.80 13.11 -35.69
C ASP A 753 8.32 13.07 -35.87
N PHE A 754 8.79 12.07 -36.62
CA PHE A 754 10.21 11.91 -36.92
C PHE A 754 10.82 13.10 -37.68
N ARG A 755 10.02 13.96 -38.30
CA ARG A 755 10.54 15.16 -39.01
C ARG A 755 11.14 16.17 -38.05
N ALA A 756 10.58 16.29 -36.85
CA ALA A 756 11.05 17.24 -35.84
C ALA A 756 12.46 16.91 -35.34
N VAL A 757 12.81 15.62 -35.33
CA VAL A 757 14.11 15.11 -34.85
C VAL A 757 15.02 14.62 -35.97
N ARG A 758 14.60 14.76 -37.24
CA ARG A 758 15.31 14.16 -38.39
C ARG A 758 16.75 14.65 -38.53
N ASP A 759 16.99 15.91 -38.21
CA ASP A 759 18.26 16.58 -38.41
C ASP A 759 19.22 16.41 -37.21
N ASP A 760 18.74 15.84 -36.10
CA ASP A 760 19.53 15.42 -34.94
C ASP A 760 19.64 13.89 -34.89
N SER A 761 20.85 13.37 -35.14
CA SER A 761 21.06 11.92 -35.24
C SER A 761 20.86 11.18 -33.91
N ASP A 762 21.10 11.83 -32.77
CA ASP A 762 20.97 11.19 -31.45
C ASP A 762 19.52 11.20 -30.96
N GLU A 763 18.79 12.30 -31.20
CA GLU A 763 17.35 12.37 -30.93
C GLU A 763 16.56 11.44 -31.85
N LEU A 764 16.90 11.37 -33.14
CA LEU A 764 16.26 10.44 -34.08
C LEU A 764 16.46 8.99 -33.66
N ARG A 765 17.68 8.61 -33.30
CA ARG A 765 17.99 7.24 -32.84
C ARG A 765 17.17 6.89 -31.59
N THR A 766 17.08 7.81 -30.64
CA THR A 766 16.30 7.63 -29.41
C THR A 766 14.81 7.46 -29.71
N ALA A 767 14.24 8.32 -30.57
CA ALA A 767 12.84 8.25 -30.97
C ALA A 767 12.53 6.91 -31.68
N VAL A 768 13.43 6.43 -32.55
CA VAL A 768 13.29 5.15 -33.23
C VAL A 768 13.36 3.97 -32.24
N GLU A 769 14.30 3.97 -31.29
CA GLU A 769 14.46 2.88 -30.33
C GLU A 769 13.24 2.73 -29.40
N VAL A 770 12.68 3.85 -28.94
CA VAL A 770 11.45 3.88 -28.11
C VAL A 770 10.26 3.38 -28.92
N THR A 771 10.06 3.92 -30.13
CA THR A 771 8.95 3.51 -31.01
C THR A 771 9.04 2.02 -31.38
N ALA A 772 10.25 1.51 -31.62
CA ALA A 772 10.47 0.09 -31.92
C ALA A 772 10.08 -0.80 -30.73
N ALA A 773 10.38 -0.40 -29.49
CA ALA A 773 9.99 -1.16 -28.31
C ALA A 773 8.46 -1.21 -28.16
N ASP A 774 7.78 -0.07 -28.33
CA ASP A 774 6.33 0.06 -28.19
C ASP A 774 5.57 -0.75 -29.26
N LEU A 775 6.00 -0.68 -30.51
CA LEU A 775 5.38 -1.42 -31.61
C LEU A 775 5.66 -2.93 -31.51
N LEU A 776 6.86 -3.33 -31.05
CA LEU A 776 7.19 -4.75 -30.87
C LEU A 776 6.33 -5.41 -29.79
N ALA A 777 6.00 -4.68 -28.71
CA ALA A 777 5.07 -5.17 -27.69
C ALA A 777 3.66 -5.41 -28.26
N ARG A 778 3.27 -4.66 -29.30
CA ARG A 778 1.94 -4.75 -29.95
C ARG A 778 1.93 -5.67 -31.17
N SER A 779 3.08 -6.11 -31.66
CA SER A 779 3.16 -7.02 -32.82
C SER A 779 2.94 -8.49 -32.43
N GLY A 780 2.88 -8.82 -31.13
CA GLY A 780 2.65 -10.19 -30.64
C GLY A 780 3.86 -11.13 -30.75
N ILE A 781 5.03 -10.65 -31.17
CA ILE A 781 6.24 -11.46 -31.29
C ILE A 781 6.76 -11.83 -29.89
N SER A 782 6.93 -13.14 -29.65
CA SER A 782 7.32 -13.69 -28.35
C SER A 782 8.56 -14.60 -28.44
N GLY A 783 9.26 -14.77 -27.32
CA GLY A 783 10.34 -15.74 -27.17
C GLY A 783 11.64 -15.38 -27.91
N ARG A 784 12.31 -16.39 -28.50
CA ARG A 784 13.67 -16.27 -29.05
C ARG A 784 13.80 -15.33 -30.27
N LYS A 785 12.69 -14.93 -30.90
CA LYS A 785 12.66 -14.05 -32.08
C LYS A 785 12.79 -12.55 -31.75
N ILE A 786 12.55 -12.14 -30.49
CA ILE A 786 12.49 -10.74 -30.06
C ILE A 786 13.73 -9.92 -30.47
N PRO A 787 14.98 -10.39 -30.27
CA PRO A 787 16.16 -9.60 -30.63
C PRO A 787 16.28 -9.31 -32.15
N GLN A 788 15.91 -10.28 -32.98
CA GLN A 788 15.97 -10.16 -34.44
C GLN A 788 14.84 -9.27 -34.96
N ALA A 789 13.62 -9.45 -34.45
CA ALA A 789 12.48 -8.61 -34.80
C ALA A 789 12.71 -7.14 -34.41
N ARG A 790 13.27 -6.89 -33.22
CA ARG A 790 13.65 -5.54 -32.78
C ARG A 790 14.64 -4.88 -33.75
N ALA A 791 15.67 -5.61 -34.19
CA ALA A 791 16.65 -5.09 -35.13
C ALA A 791 16.04 -4.74 -36.49
N VAL A 792 15.19 -5.62 -37.04
CA VAL A 792 14.44 -5.35 -38.28
C VAL A 792 13.59 -4.08 -38.13
N LEU A 793 12.85 -3.96 -37.03
CA LEU A 793 11.96 -2.83 -36.80
C LEU A 793 12.70 -1.49 -36.64
N ILE A 794 13.87 -1.50 -35.97
CA ILE A 794 14.73 -0.31 -35.86
C ILE A 794 15.25 0.12 -37.24
N GLU A 795 15.76 -0.81 -38.05
CA GLU A 795 16.25 -0.49 -39.40
C GLU A 795 15.13 0.02 -40.31
N THR A 796 13.94 -0.61 -40.26
CA THR A 796 12.75 -0.17 -41.00
C THR A 796 12.26 1.21 -40.54
N LEU A 797 12.17 1.48 -39.24
CA LEU A 797 11.77 2.80 -38.71
C LEU A 797 12.79 3.88 -39.06
N THR A 798 14.09 3.56 -39.04
CA THR A 798 15.14 4.49 -39.45
C THR A 798 15.04 4.84 -40.94
N HIS A 799 14.65 3.87 -41.78
CA HIS A 799 14.34 4.11 -43.19
C HIS A 799 13.06 4.95 -43.33
N PHE A 800 12.00 4.58 -42.62
CA PHE A 800 10.70 5.23 -42.62
C PHE A 800 10.78 6.71 -42.22
N ALA A 801 11.59 7.04 -41.21
CA ALA A 801 11.83 8.42 -40.74
C ALA A 801 12.42 9.36 -41.81
N ARG A 802 13.06 8.82 -42.85
CA ARG A 802 13.61 9.60 -43.99
C ARG A 802 12.61 9.73 -45.15
N GLY A 803 11.53 8.96 -45.14
CA GLY A 803 10.48 8.99 -46.15
C GLY A 803 9.50 10.15 -45.98
N ALA A 804 8.57 10.27 -46.93
CA ALA A 804 7.49 11.27 -46.90
C ALA A 804 6.23 10.80 -46.14
N ALA A 805 6.14 9.51 -45.81
CA ALA A 805 5.01 8.94 -45.08
C ALA A 805 5.30 8.92 -43.57
N HIS A 806 4.28 9.19 -42.76
CA HIS A 806 4.44 9.40 -41.31
C HIS A 806 3.38 8.70 -40.45
N ASP A 807 2.47 7.93 -41.06
CA ASP A 807 1.41 7.23 -40.35
C ASP A 807 1.70 5.73 -40.18
N LEU A 808 1.03 5.10 -39.22
CA LEU A 808 1.22 3.69 -38.89
C LEU A 808 0.82 2.75 -40.04
N ARG A 809 -0.16 3.10 -40.87
CA ARG A 809 -0.59 2.24 -42.00
C ARG A 809 0.48 2.16 -43.07
N SER A 810 1.13 3.29 -43.35
CA SER A 810 2.26 3.38 -44.26
C SER A 810 3.46 2.58 -43.73
N LEU A 811 3.70 2.58 -42.41
CA LEU A 811 4.73 1.72 -41.80
C LEU A 811 4.37 0.23 -41.89
N VAL A 812 3.11 -0.13 -41.62
CA VAL A 812 2.63 -1.52 -41.78
C VAL A 812 2.78 -1.98 -43.22
N ALA A 813 2.42 -1.15 -44.20
CA ALA A 813 2.62 -1.45 -45.63
C ALA A 813 4.10 -1.65 -45.97
N LEU A 814 5.00 -0.83 -45.42
CA LEU A 814 6.44 -0.99 -45.57
C LEU A 814 6.96 -2.29 -44.92
N LEU A 815 6.37 -2.73 -43.80
CA LEU A 815 6.71 -4.01 -43.16
C LEU A 815 6.15 -5.20 -43.94
N THR A 816 4.98 -5.08 -44.55
CA THR A 816 4.37 -6.11 -45.39
C THR A 816 5.21 -6.37 -46.64
N ASP A 817 5.69 -5.31 -47.29
CA ASP A 817 6.53 -5.38 -48.50
C ASP A 817 7.86 -4.67 -48.26
N LEU A 818 8.71 -5.27 -47.42
CA LEU A 818 10.00 -4.70 -47.02
C LEU A 818 11.01 -4.75 -48.19
N PRO A 819 11.47 -3.60 -48.73
CA PRO A 819 12.41 -3.59 -49.85
C PRO A 819 13.78 -4.18 -49.51
N ASP A 820 14.41 -4.81 -50.51
CA ASP A 820 15.76 -5.36 -50.39
C ASP A 820 16.77 -4.26 -49.99
N GLY A 821 17.55 -4.53 -48.94
CA GLY A 821 18.59 -3.63 -48.43
C GLY A 821 18.13 -2.65 -47.34
N VAL A 822 16.84 -2.61 -46.97
CA VAL A 822 16.36 -1.82 -45.82
C VAL A 822 16.84 -2.42 -44.49
N SER A 823 16.81 -3.75 -44.37
CA SER A 823 17.32 -4.46 -43.20
C SER A 823 18.46 -5.43 -43.56
N LYS A 824 19.46 -5.51 -42.69
CA LYS A 824 20.63 -6.40 -42.82
C LYS A 824 20.44 -7.73 -42.09
N VAL A 825 19.32 -7.90 -41.39
CA VAL A 825 19.04 -9.08 -40.57
C VAL A 825 18.66 -10.28 -41.45
N ARG A 826 19.21 -11.46 -41.14
CA ARG A 826 18.84 -12.71 -41.82
C ARG A 826 17.36 -13.02 -41.56
N ASN A 827 16.59 -13.31 -42.62
CA ASN A 827 15.14 -13.50 -42.61
C ASN A 827 14.29 -12.24 -42.31
N ALA A 828 14.82 -11.03 -42.58
CA ALA A 828 14.11 -9.77 -42.33
C ALA A 828 12.70 -9.71 -42.93
N ALA A 829 12.53 -10.10 -44.20
CA ALA A 829 11.21 -10.06 -44.87
C ALA A 829 10.14 -10.90 -44.16
N SER A 830 10.50 -12.12 -43.70
CA SER A 830 9.56 -12.98 -42.98
C SER A 830 9.19 -12.40 -41.61
N LEU A 831 10.15 -11.83 -40.88
CA LEU A 831 9.89 -11.20 -39.58
C LEU A 831 9.09 -9.90 -39.73
N ALA A 832 9.36 -9.12 -40.78
CA ALA A 832 8.63 -7.90 -41.09
C ALA A 832 7.17 -8.20 -41.43
N SER A 833 6.90 -9.23 -42.25
CA SER A 833 5.54 -9.69 -42.52
C SER A 833 4.82 -10.18 -41.27
N GLU A 834 5.49 -10.97 -40.41
CA GLU A 834 4.92 -11.43 -39.12
C GLU A 834 4.58 -10.25 -38.19
N MET A 835 5.44 -9.22 -38.14
CA MET A 835 5.15 -7.97 -37.42
C MET A 835 3.99 -7.18 -38.03
N ALA A 836 3.93 -7.08 -39.37
CA ALA A 836 2.87 -6.37 -40.07
C ALA A 836 1.50 -7.01 -39.81
N ASP A 837 1.41 -8.34 -39.84
CA ASP A 837 0.19 -9.09 -39.51
C ASP A 837 -0.22 -8.85 -38.06
N GLY A 838 0.72 -8.95 -37.11
CA GLY A 838 0.45 -8.71 -35.69
C GLY A 838 -0.01 -7.28 -35.40
N LEU A 839 0.63 -6.28 -36.02
CA LEU A 839 0.22 -4.88 -35.90
C LEU A 839 -1.16 -4.65 -36.54
N THR A 840 -1.45 -5.28 -37.68
CA THR A 840 -2.77 -5.23 -38.33
C THR A 840 -3.85 -5.82 -37.43
N VAL A 841 -3.60 -6.98 -36.80
CA VAL A 841 -4.50 -7.59 -35.82
C VAL A 841 -4.73 -6.65 -34.63
N SER A 842 -3.67 -6.01 -34.13
CA SER A 842 -3.78 -5.03 -33.05
C SER A 842 -4.61 -3.82 -33.44
N MET A 843 -4.48 -3.31 -34.68
CA MET A 843 -5.30 -2.21 -35.20
C MET A 843 -6.78 -2.60 -35.38
N ILE A 844 -7.07 -3.86 -35.72
CA ILE A 844 -8.44 -4.37 -35.82
C ILE A 844 -9.06 -4.49 -34.42
N ASN A 845 -8.30 -5.04 -33.46
CA ASN A 845 -8.76 -5.28 -32.09
C ASN A 845 -8.90 -3.99 -31.27
N ASP A 846 -8.05 -2.99 -31.55
CA ASP A 846 -8.07 -1.68 -30.91
C ASP A 846 -8.19 -0.55 -31.95
N PRO A 847 -9.43 -0.10 -32.28
CA PRO A 847 -9.64 0.97 -33.25
C PRO A 847 -9.05 2.34 -32.87
N LEU A 848 -8.60 2.52 -31.61
CA LEU A 848 -7.85 3.71 -31.21
C LEU A 848 -6.39 3.64 -31.69
N PHE A 849 -5.88 2.45 -31.99
CA PHE A 849 -4.56 2.19 -32.55
C PHE A 849 -4.66 2.04 -34.07
N GLY A 850 -4.14 3.01 -34.84
CA GLY A 850 -4.11 2.94 -36.32
C GLY A 850 -5.47 3.14 -37.04
N GLY A 851 -6.49 3.64 -36.34
CA GLY A 851 -7.75 4.09 -36.94
C GLY A 851 -7.60 5.33 -37.82
N GLU A 852 -8.64 5.66 -38.61
CA GLU A 852 -8.71 6.95 -39.32
C GLU A 852 -9.22 8.05 -38.37
N GLY A 853 -8.53 9.19 -38.33
CA GLY A 853 -8.93 10.32 -37.50
C GLY A 853 -7.76 11.25 -37.20
N GLU A 854 -8.04 12.30 -36.42
CA GLU A 854 -7.02 13.24 -35.98
C GLU A 854 -6.19 12.64 -34.83
N PRO A 855 -4.86 12.76 -34.86
CA PRO A 855 -4.00 12.24 -33.80
C PRO A 855 -4.31 12.94 -32.47
N LEU A 856 -4.20 12.19 -31.37
CA LEU A 856 -4.32 12.69 -30.01
C LEU A 856 -3.08 13.55 -29.66
N ASP A 857 -3.07 14.78 -30.15
CA ASP A 857 -2.01 15.75 -29.90
C ASP A 857 -2.51 16.89 -28.98
N PRO A 858 -1.96 17.03 -27.76
CA PRO A 858 -2.26 18.15 -26.88
C PRO A 858 -2.10 19.53 -27.51
N GLY A 859 -1.13 19.70 -28.43
CA GLY A 859 -0.90 20.96 -29.14
C GLY A 859 -2.13 21.37 -29.95
N GLU A 860 -2.64 20.46 -30.77
CA GLU A 860 -3.87 20.66 -31.54
C GLU A 860 -5.11 20.82 -30.66
N LEU A 861 -5.24 20.00 -29.61
CA LEU A 861 -6.38 20.05 -28.70
C LEU A 861 -6.46 21.36 -27.88
N LEU A 862 -5.35 22.09 -27.71
CA LEU A 862 -5.28 23.33 -26.94
C LEU A 862 -5.10 24.58 -27.80
N ARG A 863 -4.72 24.45 -29.08
CA ARG A 863 -4.47 25.58 -29.97
C ARG A 863 -5.78 26.21 -30.47
N PRO A 864 -6.07 27.48 -30.16
CA PRO A 864 -7.25 28.17 -30.71
C PRO A 864 -7.18 28.29 -32.24
N ALA A 865 -8.34 28.39 -32.91
CA ALA A 865 -8.38 28.80 -34.31
C ALA A 865 -7.87 30.24 -34.48
N GLU A 866 -7.49 30.60 -35.70
CA GLU A 866 -7.03 31.95 -36.01
C GLU A 866 -8.10 33.00 -35.62
N GLY A 867 -7.66 34.08 -34.96
CA GLY A 867 -8.55 35.13 -34.44
C GLY A 867 -9.26 34.80 -33.11
N LYS A 868 -9.13 33.57 -32.59
CA LYS A 868 -9.72 33.16 -31.29
C LYS A 868 -8.67 33.21 -30.18
N LYS A 869 -9.09 33.55 -28.96
CA LYS A 869 -8.24 33.68 -27.78
C LYS A 869 -8.07 32.37 -27.00
N ALA A 870 -9.06 31.48 -27.04
CA ALA A 870 -9.05 30.22 -26.29
C ALA A 870 -9.68 29.07 -27.10
N ARG A 871 -9.22 27.85 -26.82
CA ARG A 871 -9.80 26.59 -27.32
C ARG A 871 -10.49 25.85 -26.19
N VAL A 872 -11.73 25.40 -26.40
CA VAL A 872 -12.40 24.43 -25.54
C VAL A 872 -12.62 23.14 -26.33
N SER A 873 -11.80 22.14 -26.05
CA SER A 873 -11.89 20.82 -26.67
C SER A 873 -12.72 19.88 -25.79
N VAL A 874 -13.95 19.60 -26.17
CA VAL A 874 -14.83 18.66 -25.49
C VAL A 874 -14.67 17.27 -26.10
N ILE A 875 -14.11 16.34 -25.36
CA ILE A 875 -13.96 14.94 -25.78
C ILE A 875 -15.13 14.14 -25.23
N SER A 876 -16.08 13.80 -26.11
CA SER A 876 -17.25 13.01 -25.78
C SER A 876 -16.93 11.51 -25.80
N CYS A 877 -17.31 10.80 -24.75
CA CYS A 877 -17.06 9.36 -24.62
C CYS A 877 -18.08 8.46 -25.36
N ILE A 878 -18.94 8.99 -26.25
CA ILE A 878 -19.96 8.20 -26.99
C ILE A 878 -19.38 7.05 -27.86
N GLY A 879 -18.11 7.16 -28.27
CA GLY A 879 -17.41 6.10 -29.00
C GLY A 879 -16.59 5.18 -28.11
N LEU A 880 -16.60 5.40 -26.79
CA LEU A 880 -15.88 4.63 -25.78
C LEU A 880 -16.89 4.06 -24.77
N PRO A 881 -17.72 3.06 -25.16
CA PRO A 881 -18.77 2.53 -24.30
C PRO A 881 -18.24 1.70 -23.13
N ASP A 882 -17.06 1.11 -23.27
CA ASP A 882 -16.41 0.32 -22.23
C ASP A 882 -15.60 1.19 -21.25
N ALA A 883 -15.66 0.84 -19.96
CA ALA A 883 -15.01 1.61 -18.89
C ALA A 883 -13.48 1.49 -18.94
N ILE A 884 -12.95 0.31 -19.29
CA ILE A 884 -11.51 0.10 -19.43
C ILE A 884 -11.00 0.90 -20.63
N GLN A 885 -11.68 0.84 -21.77
CA GLN A 885 -11.34 1.64 -22.96
C GLN A 885 -11.33 3.15 -22.68
N ARG A 886 -12.35 3.68 -21.97
CA ARG A 886 -12.36 5.09 -21.54
C ARG A 886 -11.15 5.43 -20.68
N ALA A 887 -10.87 4.60 -19.67
CA ALA A 887 -9.74 4.83 -18.78
C ALA A 887 -8.41 4.75 -19.53
N THR A 888 -8.21 3.80 -20.45
CA THR A 888 -6.99 3.71 -21.25
C THR A 888 -6.78 4.96 -22.11
N PHE A 889 -7.83 5.42 -22.80
CA PHE A 889 -7.79 6.66 -23.59
C PHE A 889 -7.43 7.88 -22.73
N VAL A 890 -8.08 8.03 -21.57
CA VAL A 890 -7.80 9.14 -20.64
C VAL A 890 -6.38 9.05 -20.09
N SER A 891 -5.89 7.85 -19.79
CA SER A 891 -4.50 7.64 -19.35
C SER A 891 -3.49 8.17 -20.36
N GLN A 892 -3.69 7.83 -21.63
CA GLN A 892 -2.81 8.26 -22.72
C GLN A 892 -2.88 9.77 -22.95
N LEU A 893 -4.08 10.36 -22.92
CA LEU A 893 -4.25 11.81 -22.99
C LEU A 893 -3.52 12.51 -21.83
N GLN A 894 -3.66 12.01 -20.60
CA GLN A 894 -3.02 12.59 -19.42
C GLN A 894 -1.48 12.53 -19.53
N ILE A 895 -0.93 11.43 -20.02
CA ILE A 895 0.51 11.27 -20.26
C ILE A 895 0.99 12.22 -21.37
N ALA A 896 0.24 12.33 -22.46
CA ALA A 896 0.55 13.24 -23.56
C ALA A 896 0.55 14.70 -23.08
N LEU A 897 -0.46 15.11 -22.32
CA LEU A 897 -0.54 16.44 -21.71
C LEU A 897 0.63 16.71 -20.77
N PHE A 898 0.96 15.77 -19.88
CA PHE A 898 2.10 15.91 -18.97
C PHE A 898 3.41 16.14 -19.73
N THR A 899 3.62 15.36 -20.80
CA THR A 899 4.81 15.47 -21.65
C THR A 899 4.86 16.79 -22.41
N HIS A 900 3.73 17.23 -22.96
CA HIS A 900 3.61 18.51 -23.66
C HIS A 900 3.93 19.70 -22.75
N PHE A 901 3.37 19.75 -21.54
CA PHE A 901 3.63 20.85 -20.59
C PHE A 901 5.03 20.80 -19.97
N LYS A 902 5.64 19.62 -19.87
CA LYS A 902 7.03 19.48 -19.44
C LYS A 902 8.02 20.03 -20.48
N THR A 903 7.71 19.85 -21.78
CA THR A 903 8.54 20.32 -22.91
C THR A 903 8.23 21.76 -23.31
N ASN A 904 7.00 22.21 -23.09
CA ASN A 904 6.51 23.56 -23.36
C ASN A 904 5.90 24.17 -22.08
N PRO A 905 6.72 24.58 -21.09
CA PRO A 905 6.21 25.22 -19.88
C PRO A 905 5.40 26.47 -20.20
N ALA A 906 4.30 26.70 -19.49
CA ALA A 906 3.43 27.83 -19.78
C ALA A 906 3.92 29.15 -19.14
N ASP A 907 4.13 30.18 -19.95
CA ASP A 907 4.47 31.56 -19.52
C ASP A 907 3.28 32.38 -18.97
N ARG A 908 2.19 31.71 -18.56
CA ARG A 908 0.95 32.34 -18.09
C ARG A 908 0.48 31.74 -16.75
N PRO A 909 -0.29 32.48 -15.92
CA PRO A 909 -0.74 32.02 -14.60
C PRO A 909 -1.43 30.65 -14.60
N LEU A 910 -2.08 30.27 -15.69
CA LEU A 910 -2.57 28.91 -15.93
C LEU A 910 -2.36 28.56 -17.40
N GLY A 911 -1.63 27.49 -17.69
CA GLY A 911 -1.30 27.06 -19.05
C GLY A 911 -2.50 26.47 -19.80
N ALA A 912 -3.18 25.52 -19.16
CA ALA A 912 -4.46 24.97 -19.60
C ALA A 912 -5.22 24.35 -18.42
N LEU A 913 -6.50 24.03 -18.63
CA LEU A 913 -7.34 23.31 -17.70
C LEU A 913 -7.80 21.96 -18.29
N LEU A 914 -7.52 20.86 -17.59
CA LEU A 914 -8.13 19.56 -17.87
C LEU A 914 -9.34 19.34 -16.95
N VAL A 915 -10.52 19.08 -17.48
CA VAL A 915 -11.72 18.78 -16.72
C VAL A 915 -12.08 17.31 -16.88
N LEU A 916 -12.21 16.61 -15.75
CA LEU A 916 -12.62 15.21 -15.70
C LEU A 916 -13.99 15.11 -15.01
N ASP A 917 -15.05 14.92 -15.81
CA ASP A 917 -16.35 14.55 -15.26
C ASP A 917 -16.35 13.08 -14.81
N GLU A 918 -17.11 12.78 -13.76
CA GLU A 918 -17.07 11.50 -13.03
C GLU A 918 -15.65 10.95 -12.82
N ALA A 919 -14.77 11.78 -12.25
CA ALA A 919 -13.35 11.50 -12.07
C ALA A 919 -13.06 10.18 -11.33
N GLN A 920 -13.98 9.67 -10.51
CA GLN A 920 -13.87 8.35 -9.88
C GLN A 920 -13.79 7.19 -10.89
N THR A 921 -14.24 7.39 -12.12
CA THR A 921 -14.13 6.38 -13.19
C THR A 921 -12.69 6.25 -13.68
N PHE A 922 -11.86 7.27 -13.48
CA PHE A 922 -10.46 7.32 -13.91
C PHE A 922 -9.49 7.15 -12.74
N ALA A 923 -9.78 7.75 -11.59
CA ALA A 923 -8.98 7.64 -10.36
C ALA A 923 -9.85 7.18 -9.18
N PRO A 924 -10.34 5.93 -9.16
CA PRO A 924 -11.18 5.45 -8.07
C PRO A 924 -10.40 5.23 -6.77
N SER A 925 -11.07 5.39 -5.64
CA SER A 925 -10.55 4.99 -4.33
C SER A 925 -10.57 3.46 -4.19
N GLY A 926 -9.41 2.85 -3.91
CA GLY A 926 -9.27 1.43 -3.55
C GLY A 926 -9.41 0.42 -4.70
N LYS A 927 -9.66 0.86 -5.93
CA LYS A 927 -9.58 0.06 -7.17
C LYS A 927 -8.57 0.73 -8.09
N THR A 928 -7.94 -0.02 -8.99
CA THR A 928 -7.06 0.54 -10.02
C THR A 928 -7.74 0.47 -11.39
N THR A 929 -7.55 1.52 -12.18
CA THR A 929 -7.92 1.58 -13.60
C THR A 929 -6.66 1.88 -14.42
N PRO A 930 -6.69 1.69 -15.74
CA PRO A 930 -5.60 2.12 -16.62
C PRO A 930 -5.18 3.59 -16.48
N ALA A 931 -6.07 4.48 -16.01
CA ALA A 931 -5.80 5.92 -15.81
C ALA A 931 -5.37 6.29 -14.38
N THR A 932 -5.32 5.34 -13.43
CA THR A 932 -5.06 5.66 -12.02
C THR A 932 -3.66 6.24 -11.84
N ALA A 933 -2.63 5.58 -12.39
CA ALA A 933 -1.25 6.04 -12.26
C ALA A 933 -1.01 7.42 -12.91
N SER A 934 -1.53 7.64 -14.12
CA SER A 934 -1.41 8.92 -14.83
C SER A 934 -2.17 10.05 -14.12
N SER A 935 -3.35 9.76 -13.53
CA SER A 935 -4.12 10.75 -12.76
C SER A 935 -3.38 11.17 -11.48
N LEU A 936 -2.73 10.22 -10.79
CA LEU A 936 -1.92 10.49 -9.59
C LEU A 936 -0.63 11.26 -9.92
N LEU A 937 0.03 10.90 -11.03
CA LEU A 937 1.18 11.64 -11.55
C LEU A 937 0.82 13.10 -11.81
N LEU A 938 -0.30 13.33 -12.50
CA LEU A 938 -0.76 14.67 -12.79
C LEU A 938 -1.13 15.44 -11.52
N ALA A 939 -1.88 14.84 -10.59
CA ALA A 939 -2.27 15.49 -9.34
C ALA A 939 -1.07 15.92 -8.47
N SER A 940 0.04 15.17 -8.51
CA SER A 940 1.24 15.47 -7.72
C SER A 940 2.23 16.39 -8.44
N GLN A 941 2.34 16.32 -9.78
CA GLN A 941 3.43 16.97 -10.50
C GLN A 941 3.00 18.03 -11.52
N ALA A 942 1.76 18.03 -12.02
CA ALA A 942 1.37 18.92 -13.12
C ALA A 942 1.41 20.41 -12.74
N ARG A 943 1.24 20.72 -11.45
CA ARG A 943 1.31 22.07 -10.89
C ARG A 943 2.57 22.84 -11.31
N LYS A 944 3.74 22.19 -11.32
CA LYS A 944 5.03 22.83 -11.63
C LYS A 944 5.15 23.27 -13.10
N TYR A 945 4.36 22.67 -13.98
CA TYR A 945 4.39 22.92 -15.42
C TYR A 945 3.20 23.77 -15.90
N GLY A 946 2.35 24.24 -14.97
CA GLY A 946 1.25 25.16 -15.27
C GLY A 946 -0.04 24.50 -15.75
N LEU A 947 -0.19 23.18 -15.66
CA LEU A 947 -1.44 22.47 -16.00
C LEU A 947 -2.34 22.32 -14.76
N GLY A 948 -3.54 22.90 -14.82
CA GLY A 948 -4.58 22.75 -13.80
C GLY A 948 -5.56 21.63 -14.14
N ILE A 949 -6.16 21.02 -13.12
CA ILE A 949 -7.09 19.89 -13.30
C ILE A 949 -8.31 20.08 -12.42
N ALA A 950 -9.50 19.90 -12.99
CA ALA A 950 -10.76 19.89 -12.27
C ALA A 950 -11.34 18.47 -12.22
N TYR A 951 -11.33 17.86 -11.04
CA TYR A 951 -11.88 16.53 -10.78
C TYR A 951 -13.30 16.67 -10.25
N ALA A 952 -14.30 16.25 -11.01
CA ALA A 952 -15.69 16.32 -10.59
C ALA A 952 -16.28 14.92 -10.37
N THR A 953 -16.94 14.71 -9.24
CA THR A 953 -17.54 13.41 -8.91
C THR A 953 -18.79 13.55 -8.04
N GLN A 954 -19.71 12.60 -8.20
CA GLN A 954 -20.86 12.45 -7.30
C GLN A 954 -20.56 11.57 -6.08
N ALA A 955 -19.41 10.88 -6.07
CA ALA A 955 -19.05 9.91 -5.06
C ALA A 955 -17.77 10.35 -4.34
N PRO A 956 -17.85 11.11 -3.23
CA PRO A 956 -16.67 11.60 -2.52
C PRO A 956 -15.73 10.49 -2.06
N LYS A 957 -16.28 9.37 -1.52
CA LYS A 957 -15.52 8.16 -1.17
C LYS A 957 -15.03 7.38 -2.39
N GLY A 958 -15.56 7.69 -3.58
CA GLY A 958 -15.23 7.00 -4.82
C GLY A 958 -13.97 7.52 -5.49
N LEU A 959 -13.52 8.75 -5.20
CA LEU A 959 -12.31 9.35 -5.77
C LEU A 959 -11.10 9.09 -4.89
N ASP A 960 -9.94 8.83 -5.49
CA ASP A 960 -8.68 8.60 -4.78
C ASP A 960 -8.29 9.78 -3.86
N ASN A 961 -7.92 9.46 -2.62
CA ASN A 961 -7.59 10.44 -1.59
C ASN A 961 -6.34 11.27 -1.91
N LYS A 962 -5.39 10.74 -2.68
CA LYS A 962 -4.22 11.49 -3.13
C LYS A 962 -4.62 12.54 -4.18
N VAL A 963 -5.63 12.27 -5.00
CA VAL A 963 -6.16 13.28 -5.95
C VAL A 963 -6.86 14.40 -5.20
N SER A 964 -7.76 14.07 -4.28
CA SER A 964 -8.49 15.08 -3.50
C SER A 964 -7.60 15.84 -2.51
N GLY A 965 -6.58 15.18 -1.93
CA GLY A 965 -5.61 15.77 -1.02
C GLY A 965 -4.63 16.74 -1.70
N ASN A 966 -4.26 16.51 -2.96
CA ASN A 966 -3.41 17.43 -3.73
C ASN A 966 -4.19 18.61 -4.34
N ALA A 967 -5.53 18.62 -4.27
CA ALA A 967 -6.35 19.69 -4.81
C ALA A 967 -6.40 20.92 -3.88
N GLY A 968 -5.89 22.05 -4.35
CA GLY A 968 -5.81 23.33 -3.64
C GLY A 968 -7.16 24.07 -3.48
N ILE A 969 -8.20 23.61 -4.19
CA ILE A 969 -9.54 24.18 -4.17
C ILE A 969 -10.56 23.04 -4.08
N GLN A 970 -11.51 23.14 -3.15
CA GLN A 970 -12.56 22.13 -2.96
C GLN A 970 -13.95 22.75 -2.99
N PHE A 971 -14.84 22.19 -3.79
CA PHE A 971 -16.26 22.56 -3.86
C PHE A 971 -17.13 21.38 -3.43
N TYR A 972 -18.11 21.64 -2.56
CA TYR A 972 -19.09 20.65 -2.10
C TYR A 972 -20.50 21.17 -2.35
N GLY A 973 -21.20 20.58 -3.32
CA GLY A 973 -22.60 20.85 -3.59
C GLY A 973 -23.50 20.00 -2.70
N LYS A 974 -24.81 20.03 -2.98
CA LYS A 974 -25.76 19.13 -2.31
C LYS A 974 -25.33 17.66 -2.48
N LEU A 975 -25.43 16.89 -1.40
CA LEU A 975 -25.18 15.44 -1.37
C LEU A 975 -26.41 14.74 -0.79
N GLY A 976 -26.94 13.75 -1.51
CA GLY A 976 -28.24 13.15 -1.20
C GLY A 976 -28.23 12.01 -0.18
N THR A 977 -27.12 11.27 -0.09
CA THR A 977 -27.04 10.08 0.79
C THR A 977 -26.20 10.34 2.04
N ALA A 978 -26.55 9.70 3.15
CA ALA A 978 -25.80 9.81 4.40
C ALA A 978 -24.32 9.41 4.23
N VAL A 979 -24.04 8.39 3.41
CA VAL A 979 -22.67 7.93 3.12
C VAL A 979 -21.87 9.01 2.38
N GLN A 980 -22.45 9.66 1.36
CA GLN A 980 -21.80 10.77 0.65
C GLN A 980 -21.56 11.97 1.56
N ILE A 981 -22.53 12.33 2.39
CA ILE A 981 -22.43 13.44 3.34
C ILE A 981 -21.30 13.18 4.34
N GLN A 982 -21.23 11.98 4.93
CA GLN A 982 -20.18 11.63 5.89
C GLN A 982 -18.80 11.60 5.24
N ALA A 983 -18.68 11.05 4.03
CA ALA A 983 -17.41 11.07 3.30
C ALA A 983 -16.96 12.49 2.98
N ALA A 984 -17.86 13.37 2.54
CA ALA A 984 -17.55 14.78 2.29
C ALA A 984 -17.14 15.52 3.57
N LYS A 985 -17.84 15.28 4.69
CA LYS A 985 -17.47 15.83 6.01
C LYS A 985 -16.09 15.39 6.44
N LEU A 986 -15.75 14.12 6.26
CA LEU A 986 -14.43 13.59 6.58
C LEU A 986 -13.33 14.27 5.75
N ILE A 987 -13.51 14.36 4.43
CA ILE A 987 -12.54 15.01 3.54
C ILE A 987 -12.39 16.49 3.93
N ALA A 988 -13.50 17.23 4.12
CA ALA A 988 -13.44 18.63 4.51
C ALA A 988 -12.82 18.85 5.91
N SER A 989 -13.04 17.93 6.85
CA SER A 989 -12.47 18.03 8.20
C SER A 989 -10.94 17.93 8.21
N SER A 990 -10.36 17.15 7.28
CA SER A 990 -8.90 17.10 7.07
C SER A 990 -8.33 18.45 6.59
N TRP A 991 -9.18 19.29 5.99
CA TRP A 991 -8.89 20.64 5.54
C TRP A 991 -9.31 21.73 6.55
N GLY A 992 -9.64 21.33 7.79
CA GLY A 992 -10.13 22.25 8.83
C GLY A 992 -11.52 22.83 8.56
N GLY A 993 -12.29 22.21 7.64
CA GLY A 993 -13.62 22.62 7.25
C GLY A 993 -14.72 21.80 7.91
N ASN A 994 -15.86 22.45 8.20
CA ASN A 994 -17.07 21.78 8.65
C ASN A 994 -18.22 22.00 7.64
N LEU A 995 -18.91 20.91 7.27
CA LEU A 995 -19.97 20.89 6.26
C LEU A 995 -21.33 20.53 6.90
N ASP A 996 -21.74 21.28 7.93
CA ASP A 996 -22.87 20.93 8.82
C ASP A 996 -24.16 20.52 8.08
N ASP A 997 -24.53 21.28 7.06
CA ASP A 997 -25.79 21.18 6.33
C ASP A 997 -25.62 20.95 4.82
N VAL A 998 -24.52 20.32 4.38
CA VAL A 998 -24.26 20.03 2.95
C VAL A 998 -25.41 19.27 2.27
N GLY A 999 -26.15 18.44 3.00
CA GLY A 999 -27.35 17.76 2.47
C GLY A 999 -28.56 18.66 2.23
N LYS A 1000 -28.58 19.88 2.78
CA LYS A 1000 -29.68 20.85 2.69
C LYS A 1000 -29.43 21.98 1.69
N LEU A 1001 -28.27 22.00 1.03
CA LEU A 1001 -27.95 23.01 0.02
C LEU A 1001 -28.96 22.99 -1.14
N SER A 1002 -29.29 24.18 -1.64
CA SER A 1002 -30.08 24.33 -2.87
C SER A 1002 -29.19 24.13 -4.11
N THR A 1003 -29.80 23.84 -5.26
CA THR A 1003 -29.09 23.76 -6.54
C THR A 1003 -28.31 25.06 -6.80
N GLY A 1004 -27.03 24.93 -7.19
CA GLY A 1004 -26.14 26.07 -7.41
C GLY A 1004 -25.49 26.64 -6.14
N GLN A 1005 -25.83 26.11 -4.96
CA GLN A 1005 -25.13 26.44 -3.71
C GLN A 1005 -24.03 25.41 -3.42
N PHE A 1006 -22.86 25.90 -3.07
CA PHE A 1006 -21.70 25.08 -2.76
C PHE A 1006 -20.99 25.60 -1.51
N TYR A 1007 -20.45 24.70 -0.70
CA TYR A 1007 -19.35 25.03 0.20
C TYR A 1007 -18.05 25.09 -0.61
N VAL A 1008 -17.22 26.08 -0.31
CA VAL A 1008 -15.91 26.25 -0.96
C VAL A 1008 -14.82 26.33 0.09
N GLY A 1009 -13.84 25.44 -0.02
CA GLY A 1009 -12.59 25.46 0.72
C GLY A 1009 -11.45 25.88 -0.20
N ARG A 1010 -10.56 26.72 0.32
CA ARG A 1010 -9.30 27.12 -0.34
C ARG A 1010 -8.18 26.95 0.66
N GLU A 1011 -7.02 26.51 0.19
CA GLU A 1011 -5.88 26.23 1.07
C GLU A 1011 -5.60 27.44 1.97
N GLY A 1012 -5.58 27.22 3.30
CA GLY A 1012 -5.37 28.29 4.29
C GLY A 1012 -6.56 29.22 4.56
N LYS A 1013 -7.76 28.96 4.03
CA LYS A 1013 -8.98 29.77 4.30
C LYS A 1013 -10.13 28.90 4.81
N THR A 1014 -10.98 29.50 5.65
CA THR A 1014 -12.18 28.84 6.17
C THR A 1014 -13.19 28.54 5.08
N PHE A 1015 -13.90 27.41 5.21
CA PHE A 1015 -14.99 27.06 4.32
C PHE A 1015 -16.12 28.08 4.38
N GLN A 1016 -16.65 28.44 3.22
CA GLN A 1016 -17.80 29.36 3.11
C GLN A 1016 -18.80 28.87 2.08
N LYS A 1017 -20.08 29.16 2.30
CA LYS A 1017 -21.14 28.87 1.33
C LYS A 1017 -21.19 29.95 0.26
N VAL A 1018 -21.27 29.55 -0.99
CA VAL A 1018 -21.41 30.44 -2.13
C VAL A 1018 -22.57 30.02 -3.03
N LEU A 1019 -23.16 31.00 -3.70
CA LEU A 1019 -24.03 30.80 -4.84
C LEU A 1019 -23.22 31.01 -6.13
N THR A 1020 -23.09 29.96 -6.93
CA THR A 1020 -22.40 30.01 -8.23
C THR A 1020 -23.36 30.55 -9.28
N PRO A 1021 -22.90 31.38 -10.24
CA PRO A 1021 -23.77 31.90 -11.28
C PRO A 1021 -24.15 30.78 -12.27
N LEU A 1022 -25.18 31.04 -13.07
CA LEU A 1022 -25.52 30.18 -14.20
C LEU A 1022 -24.41 30.27 -15.28
N CYS A 1023 -24.29 29.24 -16.11
CA CYS A 1023 -23.36 29.21 -17.23
C CYS A 1023 -23.77 30.20 -18.34
N LEU A 1024 -22.78 30.62 -19.13
CA LEU A 1024 -22.89 31.54 -20.25
C LEU A 1024 -23.38 30.86 -21.53
N SER A 1025 -23.14 29.55 -21.66
CA SER A 1025 -23.62 28.69 -22.76
C SER A 1025 -24.96 28.02 -22.43
N TYR A 1026 -25.72 27.69 -23.47
CA TYR A 1026 -27.06 27.11 -23.37
C TYR A 1026 -27.07 25.77 -22.62
N HIS A 1027 -27.89 25.67 -21.58
CA HIS A 1027 -28.03 24.49 -20.74
C HIS A 1027 -29.52 24.14 -20.49
N PRO A 1028 -30.08 23.20 -21.27
CA PRO A 1028 -31.42 22.67 -21.00
C PRO A 1028 -31.38 21.51 -20.00
N ALA A 1029 -32.54 21.07 -19.54
CA ALA A 1029 -32.68 20.01 -18.54
C ALA A 1029 -32.21 18.62 -18.99
N SER A 1030 -32.16 18.36 -20.30
CA SER A 1030 -31.79 17.06 -20.88
C SER A 1030 -30.48 17.12 -21.66
N PRO A 1031 -29.60 16.11 -21.54
CA PRO A 1031 -28.39 16.01 -22.35
C PRO A 1031 -28.73 15.90 -23.85
N PRO A 1032 -27.81 16.28 -24.74
CA PRO A 1032 -27.96 16.03 -26.17
C PRO A 1032 -27.97 14.54 -26.48
N THR A 1033 -28.71 14.18 -27.52
CA THR A 1033 -28.68 12.83 -28.09
C THR A 1033 -27.35 12.55 -28.79
N GLU A 1034 -26.99 11.28 -29.01
CA GLU A 1034 -25.75 10.92 -29.71
C GLU A 1034 -25.67 11.58 -31.09
N SER A 1035 -26.77 11.62 -31.85
CA SER A 1035 -26.85 12.29 -33.15
C SER A 1035 -26.58 13.80 -33.05
N GLU A 1036 -27.09 14.45 -32.00
CA GLU A 1036 -26.84 15.87 -31.72
C GLU A 1036 -25.37 16.17 -31.35
N VAL A 1037 -24.70 15.24 -30.68
CA VAL A 1037 -23.26 15.33 -30.37
C VAL A 1037 -22.43 15.17 -31.66
N LEU A 1038 -22.75 14.18 -32.48
CA LEU A 1038 -22.07 13.94 -33.77
C LEU A 1038 -22.24 15.12 -34.74
N GLU A 1039 -23.43 15.73 -34.77
CA GLU A 1039 -23.69 16.95 -35.55
C GLU A 1039 -22.79 18.12 -35.10
N ARG A 1040 -22.66 18.34 -33.78
CA ARG A 1040 -21.75 19.38 -33.26
C ARG A 1040 -20.28 19.09 -33.58
N ALA A 1041 -19.87 17.82 -33.52
CA ALA A 1041 -18.53 17.41 -33.91
C ALA A 1041 -18.25 17.67 -35.40
N ARG A 1042 -19.28 17.60 -36.28
CA ARG A 1042 -19.15 17.89 -37.71
C ARG A 1042 -19.07 19.38 -38.03
N ARG A 1043 -19.81 20.24 -37.32
CA ARG A 1043 -19.85 21.70 -37.58
C ARG A 1043 -18.48 22.39 -37.52
N GLY A 1044 -17.52 21.82 -36.80
CA GLY A 1044 -16.14 22.32 -36.76
C GLY A 1044 -15.26 21.98 -37.97
N ARG A 1045 -15.76 21.22 -38.97
CA ARG A 1045 -15.03 20.87 -40.20
C ARG A 1045 -15.33 21.77 -41.39
N GLU A 1046 -16.46 22.48 -41.41
CA GLU A 1046 -16.82 23.32 -42.56
C GLU A 1046 -16.21 24.72 -42.41
N PRO A 1047 -15.45 25.23 -43.40
CA PRO A 1047 -15.08 26.63 -43.42
C PRO A 1047 -16.37 27.46 -43.49
N VAL A 1048 -16.48 28.49 -42.65
CA VAL A 1048 -17.61 29.42 -42.63
C VAL A 1048 -17.79 30.01 -44.03
N SER A 1049 -18.72 29.46 -44.81
CA SER A 1049 -19.17 30.08 -46.05
C SER A 1049 -20.21 31.14 -45.68
N ASP A 1050 -19.86 32.40 -45.87
CA ASP A 1050 -20.77 33.53 -45.85
C ASP A 1050 -22.02 33.23 -46.70
N SER A 1051 -23.14 32.96 -46.03
CA SER A 1051 -24.45 32.91 -46.66
C SER A 1051 -25.53 33.31 -45.66
N LEU A 1052 -25.60 34.62 -45.40
CA LEU A 1052 -26.82 35.27 -44.95
C LEU A 1052 -27.93 35.03 -45.99
N PRO A 1053 -29.11 34.50 -45.63
CA PRO A 1053 -30.29 34.71 -46.42
C PRO A 1053 -30.75 36.15 -46.21
N ARG A 1054 -30.74 36.95 -47.28
CA ARG A 1054 -31.59 38.14 -47.34
C ARG A 1054 -33.05 37.67 -47.32
N GLN A 1055 -33.74 37.87 -46.21
CA GLN A 1055 -35.01 38.59 -46.09
C GLN A 1055 -35.55 38.53 -44.66
#